data_AF-A0A359D3U9-F1
#
_entry.id   AF-A0A359D3U9-F1
#
_cell.length_a   1.000
_cell.length_b   1.000
_cell.length_c   1.000
_cell.angle_alpha   90.00
_cell.angle_beta   90.00
_cell.angle_gamma   90.00
#
_symmetry.space_group_name_H-M   'P 1'
#
loop_
_entity.id
_entity.type
_entity.pdbx_description
1 polymer ?
#
loop_
_entity_poly.entity_id
_entity_poly.type
_entity_poly.pdbx_seq_one_letter_code
_entity_poly.pdbx_strand_id
1 'polypeptide(L)'
;MKKKYLVQSSIIFFYLIIFSIYLLNAPHSFSQGIGVNNTGNPPDNSSALDIDGANNLTNAKGLLIPRMTTTERNTITAPIPESLLIFNTSTRCFEAYNSLILQWVSIRCLGCLLPEYFNAGDATNVLATSFSANWSSSAGATYYLLDVSDNSTFSSFVSGCGGSPCNSFNVGNTNTYSVTGLSSGITYYYRIYAANACGITVPSNVINTCATPPTDVTATATPNPVCLGATLTLNGSATNATSWSWSGPNGFSSTMQNPTVANMSSATAGVYTLTASNSVGPATPVNTASVSLITIPGTPTAGTHVATITQITWNWNSVSGATGYKWNTVNNFTTATATNPAGTTSYIQTGLTCGNDYTLYVWAYNDCGPSASPVTLTQSTGNPTPSQPVLQTTFPCRNHINFYWNVQACVRYKWNTVNDYSTADDIGTAIMGGYSGYIPSGLTCNTSYTFYLWAYNAAGYSAVTIMTESTTACLTPGTACSWNGSTTFSKSHTAGAVAPVTKTVTYHQIQTPASGASKCWITQNLGADNEASSYNDDTQAAQGWYWQFNRQQGFQHDGTTRTPATAWITPINESSDWQAANDPCALLLGTGWRLPTYTEWVNVDDYSCAQFYPEGYSFDLKLHTSNRGFLDYSTGDILTGYGYNSKFWSSKSSSNTIGWAYKGGSDYWNPGTFNKAQGNSIRCLKD
;
A
#
# COMPACT_ATOMS: atom_id res chain seq x y z
N MET A 1 151.72 -13.90 -52.83
CA MET A 1 151.00 -12.69 -53.31
C MET A 1 149.59 -12.74 -52.76
N LYS A 2 149.29 -11.92 -51.75
CA LYS A 2 148.43 -10.74 -51.88
C LYS A 2 147.00 -11.10 -52.30
N LYS A 3 146.09 -11.23 -51.34
CA LYS A 3 145.14 -10.17 -50.92
C LYS A 3 144.06 -9.76 -51.97
N LYS A 4 143.92 -10.46 -53.11
CA LYS A 4 142.97 -10.09 -54.18
C LYS A 4 141.86 -11.10 -54.55
N TYR A 5 141.60 -12.12 -53.72
CA TYR A 5 140.34 -12.92 -53.73
C TYR A 5 139.55 -12.75 -52.41
N LEU A 6 139.56 -11.58 -51.78
CA LEU A 6 138.58 -10.52 -52.06
C LEU A 6 137.15 -11.06 -52.11
N VAL A 7 136.50 -11.01 -50.94
CA VAL A 7 135.19 -10.37 -50.71
C VAL A 7 133.94 -11.02 -51.35
N GLN A 8 134.06 -11.80 -52.42
CA GLN A 8 132.91 -12.40 -53.10
C GLN A 8 132.33 -13.61 -52.34
N SER A 9 133.17 -14.36 -51.62
CA SER A 9 132.74 -15.50 -50.81
C SER A 9 132.04 -15.08 -49.51
N SER A 10 132.46 -13.97 -48.89
CA SER A 10 131.86 -13.45 -47.66
C SER A 10 130.46 -12.86 -47.87
N ILE A 11 130.15 -12.35 -49.07
CA ILE A 11 128.82 -11.82 -49.40
C ILE A 11 127.81 -12.97 -49.57
N ILE A 12 128.19 -14.05 -50.24
CA ILE A 12 127.33 -15.24 -50.42
C ILE A 12 127.03 -15.91 -49.06
N PHE A 13 128.03 -15.97 -48.17
CA PHE A 13 127.83 -16.52 -46.83
C PHE A 13 126.90 -15.64 -45.96
N PHE A 14 126.96 -14.31 -46.12
CA PHE A 14 126.07 -13.39 -45.41
C PHE A 14 124.61 -13.49 -45.89
N TYR A 15 124.36 -13.70 -47.19
CA TYR A 15 123.01 -13.94 -47.71
C TYR A 15 122.44 -15.31 -47.31
N LEU A 16 123.28 -16.35 -47.21
CA LEU A 16 122.87 -17.65 -46.66
C LEU A 16 122.46 -17.55 -45.19
N ILE A 17 123.16 -16.74 -44.39
CA ILE A 17 122.78 -16.46 -43.00
C ILE A 17 121.45 -15.70 -42.93
N ILE A 18 121.22 -14.70 -43.80
CA ILE A 18 119.95 -13.96 -43.82
C ILE A 18 118.78 -14.85 -44.30
N PHE A 19 118.99 -15.76 -45.26
CA PHE A 19 117.96 -16.70 -45.71
C PHE A 19 117.66 -17.78 -44.64
N SER A 20 118.66 -18.23 -43.87
CA SER A 20 118.46 -19.09 -42.70
C SER A 20 117.75 -18.37 -41.54
N ILE A 21 118.00 -17.07 -41.34
CA ILE A 21 117.28 -16.24 -40.36
C ILE A 21 115.82 -16.03 -40.81
N TYR A 22 115.53 -16.01 -42.12
CA TYR A 22 114.16 -15.91 -42.63
C TYR A 22 113.37 -17.24 -42.55
N LEU A 23 114.03 -18.39 -42.70
CA LEU A 23 113.40 -19.72 -42.58
C LEU A 23 113.15 -20.15 -41.13
N LEU A 24 113.88 -19.60 -40.16
CA LEU A 24 113.64 -19.83 -38.73
C LEU A 24 112.65 -18.83 -38.11
N ASN A 25 112.14 -17.87 -38.90
CA ASN A 25 111.06 -16.95 -38.53
C ASN A 25 109.71 -17.32 -39.20
N ALA A 26 109.44 -18.61 -39.39
CA ALA A 26 108.07 -19.08 -39.65
C ALA A 26 107.33 -19.20 -38.30
N PRO A 27 106.17 -18.55 -38.11
CA PRO A 27 105.47 -18.55 -36.82
C PRO A 27 105.03 -19.96 -36.44
N HIS A 28 105.53 -20.45 -35.31
CA HIS A 28 104.87 -21.54 -34.60
C HIS A 28 103.46 -21.07 -34.21
N SER A 29 102.46 -21.71 -34.81
CA SER A 29 101.05 -21.53 -34.48
C SER A 29 100.82 -21.74 -32.98
N PHE A 30 100.30 -20.72 -32.29
CA PHE A 30 99.76 -20.89 -30.95
C PHE A 30 98.54 -21.82 -31.03
N SER A 31 98.53 -22.88 -30.22
CA SER A 31 97.30 -23.61 -29.90
C SER A 31 96.36 -22.61 -29.20
N GLN A 32 95.24 -22.29 -29.85
CA GLN A 32 94.14 -21.59 -29.19
C GLN A 32 93.19 -22.68 -28.70
N GLY A 33 93.04 -22.83 -27.39
CA GLY A 33 91.96 -23.64 -26.82
C GLY A 33 90.62 -23.13 -27.34
N ILE A 34 89.63 -24.01 -27.49
CA ILE A 34 88.29 -23.62 -27.93
C ILE A 34 87.41 -23.42 -26.70
N GLY A 35 86.93 -22.20 -26.48
CA GLY A 35 85.96 -21.87 -25.45
C GLY A 35 84.54 -21.82 -26.03
N VAL A 36 83.62 -22.55 -25.42
CA VAL A 36 82.18 -22.45 -25.67
C VAL A 36 81.54 -21.94 -24.38
N ASN A 37 81.43 -20.62 -24.27
CA ASN A 37 80.81 -19.95 -23.14
C ASN A 37 80.01 -18.73 -23.62
N ASN A 38 79.05 -18.28 -22.80
CA ASN A 38 78.24 -17.09 -23.09
C ASN A 38 78.75 -15.85 -22.35
N THR A 39 79.91 -15.95 -21.69
CA THR A 39 80.52 -14.89 -20.85
C THR A 39 81.60 -14.12 -21.61
N GLY A 40 82.12 -14.68 -22.71
CA GLY A 40 83.19 -14.08 -23.51
C GLY A 40 84.58 -14.21 -22.86
N ASN A 41 84.68 -14.95 -21.76
CA ASN A 41 85.96 -15.21 -21.10
C ASN A 41 86.84 -16.10 -21.99
N PRO A 42 88.16 -15.85 -22.04
CA PRO A 42 89.07 -16.73 -22.75
C PRO A 42 89.03 -18.14 -22.12
N PRO A 43 89.05 -19.20 -22.94
CA PRO A 43 89.12 -20.57 -22.44
C PRO A 43 90.37 -20.76 -21.57
N ASP A 44 90.27 -21.59 -20.54
CA ASP A 44 91.41 -21.87 -19.67
C ASP A 44 92.61 -22.37 -20.49
N ASN A 45 93.79 -21.81 -20.25
CA ASN A 45 95.00 -22.09 -21.03
C ASN A 45 95.49 -23.55 -20.92
N SER A 46 94.99 -24.32 -19.96
CA SER A 46 95.27 -25.75 -19.80
C SER A 46 94.25 -26.66 -20.51
N SER A 47 93.20 -26.09 -21.10
CA SER A 47 92.11 -26.84 -21.73
C SER A 47 92.21 -26.88 -23.25
N ALA A 48 91.90 -28.04 -23.83
CA ALA A 48 91.70 -28.17 -25.29
C ALA A 48 90.28 -27.74 -25.72
N LEU A 49 89.29 -27.96 -24.85
CA LEU A 49 87.90 -27.54 -25.01
C LEU A 49 87.36 -27.13 -23.63
N ASP A 50 87.00 -25.87 -23.47
CA ASP A 50 86.40 -25.30 -22.27
C ASP A 50 84.91 -25.05 -22.53
N ILE A 51 84.03 -25.67 -21.75
CA ILE A 51 82.57 -25.49 -21.88
C ILE A 51 82.04 -24.95 -20.55
N ASP A 52 81.70 -23.67 -20.53
CA ASP A 52 81.09 -23.03 -19.37
C ASP A 52 79.60 -22.77 -19.63
N GLY A 53 78.76 -23.56 -18.97
CA GLY A 53 77.30 -23.46 -19.01
C GLY A 53 76.70 -22.68 -17.83
N ALA A 54 77.51 -22.03 -16.99
CA ALA A 54 77.09 -21.53 -15.69
C ALA A 54 76.86 -20.00 -15.67
N ASN A 55 75.64 -19.57 -15.97
CA ASN A 55 75.18 -18.24 -15.55
C ASN A 55 74.14 -18.30 -14.41
N ASN A 56 73.69 -19.48 -13.99
CA ASN A 56 72.81 -19.67 -12.84
C ASN A 56 72.75 -21.16 -12.46
N LEU A 57 73.05 -21.49 -11.21
CA LEU A 57 73.20 -22.87 -10.67
C LEU A 57 71.96 -23.78 -10.81
N THR A 58 70.87 -23.29 -11.40
CA THR A 58 69.59 -24.00 -11.49
C THR A 58 69.32 -24.66 -12.84
N ASN A 59 70.15 -24.46 -13.87
CA ASN A 59 70.01 -25.12 -15.18
C ASN A 59 71.34 -25.23 -15.97
N ALA A 60 72.42 -25.69 -15.33
CA ALA A 60 73.68 -25.96 -16.01
C ALA A 60 73.50 -27.11 -17.03
N LYS A 61 73.47 -26.79 -18.33
CA LYS A 61 73.43 -27.81 -19.40
C LYS A 61 74.85 -28.32 -19.63
N GLY A 62 75.07 -29.62 -19.44
CA GLY A 62 76.35 -30.28 -19.68
C GLY A 62 76.56 -30.69 -21.14
N LEU A 63 77.68 -31.36 -21.42
CA LEU A 63 77.96 -31.98 -22.72
C LEU A 63 77.02 -33.16 -22.96
N LEU A 64 76.15 -33.08 -23.98
CA LEU A 64 75.36 -34.23 -24.44
C LEU A 64 76.24 -35.15 -25.29
N ILE A 65 76.65 -36.26 -24.70
CA ILE A 65 77.38 -37.33 -25.39
C ILE A 65 76.38 -38.15 -26.24
N PRO A 66 76.72 -38.58 -27.47
CA PRO A 66 75.85 -39.41 -28.30
C PRO A 66 75.28 -40.61 -27.54
N ARG A 67 73.96 -40.81 -27.63
CA ARG A 67 73.23 -41.86 -26.92
C ARG A 67 72.77 -42.92 -27.90
N MET A 68 73.03 -44.19 -27.60
CA MET A 68 72.62 -45.31 -28.45
C MET A 68 72.57 -46.60 -27.65
N THR A 69 71.81 -47.59 -28.10
CA THR A 69 71.75 -48.93 -27.51
C THR A 69 73.03 -49.72 -27.79
N THR A 70 73.24 -50.83 -27.07
CA THR A 70 74.35 -51.76 -27.37
C THR A 70 74.31 -52.24 -28.82
N THR A 71 73.12 -52.51 -29.34
CA THR A 71 72.93 -52.96 -30.72
C THR A 71 73.36 -51.89 -31.71
N GLU A 72 72.88 -50.64 -31.55
CA GLU A 72 73.25 -49.51 -32.40
C GLU A 72 74.74 -49.14 -32.29
N ARG A 73 75.32 -49.19 -31.10
CA ARG A 73 76.77 -49.02 -30.91
C ARG A 73 77.56 -50.06 -31.70
N ASN A 74 77.11 -51.31 -31.69
CA ASN A 74 77.79 -52.40 -32.38
C ASN A 74 77.68 -52.32 -33.92
N THR A 75 76.82 -51.46 -34.48
CA THR A 75 76.76 -51.25 -35.93
C THR A 75 77.76 -50.21 -36.45
N ILE A 76 78.47 -49.49 -35.56
CA ILE A 76 79.51 -48.52 -35.94
C ILE A 76 80.70 -49.28 -36.54
N THR A 77 80.87 -49.16 -37.86
CA THR A 77 82.00 -49.73 -38.60
C THR A 77 83.19 -48.76 -38.59
N ALA A 78 84.38 -49.26 -38.28
CA ALA A 78 85.63 -48.50 -38.16
C ALA A 78 85.56 -47.27 -37.22
N PRO A 79 85.35 -47.47 -35.90
CA PRO A 79 85.39 -46.37 -34.94
C PRO A 79 86.78 -45.73 -34.93
N ILE A 80 86.83 -44.39 -34.90
CA ILE A 80 88.11 -43.67 -34.85
C ILE A 80 88.84 -44.05 -33.54
N PRO A 81 90.10 -44.53 -33.62
CA PRO A 81 90.91 -44.90 -32.46
C PRO A 81 90.90 -43.82 -31.36
N GLU A 82 90.55 -44.20 -30.13
CA GLU A 82 90.67 -43.38 -28.91
C GLU A 82 89.86 -42.07 -28.87
N SER A 83 88.96 -41.81 -29.82
CA SER A 83 88.24 -40.52 -29.92
C SER A 83 86.71 -40.60 -29.85
N LEU A 84 86.13 -41.80 -29.78
CA LEU A 84 84.68 -41.98 -29.77
C LEU A 84 84.16 -42.37 -28.38
N LEU A 85 83.49 -41.42 -27.72
CA LEU A 85 82.79 -41.59 -26.44
C LEU A 85 81.28 -41.58 -26.70
N ILE A 86 80.57 -42.59 -26.20
CA ILE A 86 79.11 -42.66 -26.24
C ILE A 86 78.53 -42.88 -24.84
N PHE A 87 77.24 -42.63 -24.68
CA PHE A 87 76.46 -43.19 -23.59
C PHE A 87 75.58 -44.32 -24.11
N ASN A 88 75.95 -45.55 -23.79
CA ASN A 88 75.19 -46.73 -24.16
C ASN A 88 73.93 -46.82 -23.28
N THR A 89 72.74 -46.66 -23.87
CA THR A 89 71.47 -46.64 -23.16
C THR A 89 71.00 -48.02 -22.73
N SER A 90 71.51 -49.10 -23.33
CA SER A 90 71.21 -50.48 -22.95
C SER A 90 71.97 -50.91 -21.70
N THR A 91 73.28 -50.61 -21.64
CA THR A 91 74.12 -50.91 -20.46
C THR A 91 74.12 -49.77 -19.44
N ARG A 92 73.65 -48.59 -19.84
CA ARG A 92 73.69 -47.32 -19.09
C ARG A 92 75.10 -46.88 -18.73
N CYS A 93 76.05 -47.15 -19.63
CA CYS A 93 77.46 -46.83 -19.43
C CYS A 93 77.95 -45.79 -20.42
N PHE A 94 78.78 -44.87 -19.92
CA PHE A 94 79.71 -44.15 -20.78
C PHE A 94 80.74 -45.16 -21.25
N GLU A 95 80.84 -45.33 -22.56
CA GLU A 95 81.70 -46.30 -23.21
C GLU A 95 82.56 -45.59 -24.25
N ALA A 96 83.84 -45.94 -24.29
CA ALA A 96 84.75 -45.49 -25.33
C ALA A 96 85.30 -46.68 -26.11
N TYR A 97 85.59 -46.46 -27.39
CA TYR A 97 86.20 -47.48 -28.22
C TYR A 97 87.72 -47.52 -27.99
N ASN A 98 88.24 -48.69 -27.58
CA ASN A 98 89.66 -48.93 -27.40
C ASN A 98 90.22 -49.68 -28.61
N SER A 99 91.03 -48.99 -29.40
CA SER A 99 91.67 -49.48 -30.62
C SER A 99 92.78 -50.51 -30.38
N LEU A 100 93.40 -50.54 -29.20
CA LEU A 100 94.46 -51.51 -28.89
C LEU A 100 93.91 -52.92 -28.69
N ILE A 101 92.68 -53.03 -28.18
CA ILE A 101 91.99 -54.31 -27.94
C ILE A 101 90.77 -54.52 -28.84
N LEU A 102 90.50 -53.58 -29.75
CA LEU A 102 89.38 -53.59 -30.70
C LEU A 102 87.99 -53.75 -30.04
N GLN A 103 87.79 -53.21 -28.84
CA GLN A 103 86.57 -53.37 -28.05
C GLN A 103 86.07 -52.06 -27.43
N TRP A 104 84.76 -51.99 -27.22
CA TRP A 104 84.14 -50.95 -26.41
C TRP A 104 84.38 -51.22 -24.92
N VAL A 105 84.87 -50.23 -24.19
CA VAL A 105 85.15 -50.31 -22.76
C VAL A 105 84.26 -49.33 -22.01
N SER A 106 83.56 -49.81 -20.99
CA SER A 106 82.80 -48.95 -20.08
C SER A 106 83.74 -48.17 -19.18
N ILE A 107 83.73 -46.86 -19.33
CA ILE A 107 84.48 -45.92 -18.48
C ILE A 107 83.75 -45.73 -17.15
N ARG A 108 82.42 -45.57 -17.21
CA ARG A 108 81.56 -45.47 -16.01
C ARG A 108 80.12 -45.81 -16.34
N CYS A 109 79.49 -46.63 -15.53
CA CYS A 109 78.06 -46.89 -15.62
C CYS A 109 77.29 -46.01 -14.64
N LEU A 110 76.14 -45.48 -15.07
CA LEU A 110 75.12 -45.06 -14.13
C LEU A 110 74.74 -46.33 -13.36
N GLY A 111 74.89 -46.29 -12.04
CA GLY A 111 74.54 -47.42 -11.18
C GLY A 111 73.04 -47.68 -11.17
N CYS A 112 72.53 -48.11 -10.03
CA CYS A 112 71.10 -48.29 -9.88
C CYS A 112 70.31 -46.97 -9.97
N LEU A 113 69.05 -47.05 -10.41
CA LEU A 113 68.12 -45.92 -10.55
C LEU A 113 67.32 -45.68 -9.26
N LEU A 114 67.13 -44.40 -8.95
CA LEU A 114 66.11 -44.00 -7.98
C LEU A 114 64.71 -44.41 -8.48
N PRO A 115 63.75 -44.61 -7.56
CA PRO A 115 62.35 -44.85 -7.93
C PRO A 115 61.75 -43.75 -8.82
N GLU A 116 60.74 -44.10 -9.63
CA GLU A 116 60.04 -43.14 -10.49
C GLU A 116 59.19 -42.14 -9.68
N TYR A 117 58.94 -40.97 -10.26
CA TYR A 117 58.10 -39.95 -9.63
C TYR A 117 56.65 -40.43 -9.47
N PHE A 118 56.00 -40.05 -8.37
CA PHE A 118 54.62 -40.40 -8.01
C PHE A 118 53.98 -39.23 -7.25
N ASN A 119 52.66 -39.27 -7.03
CA ASN A 119 51.94 -38.23 -6.30
C ASN A 119 51.32 -38.75 -5.00
N ALA A 120 51.30 -37.87 -4.01
CA ALA A 120 50.42 -37.98 -2.85
C ALA A 120 48.97 -37.66 -3.28
N GLY A 121 48.01 -38.45 -2.81
CA GLY A 121 46.57 -38.23 -2.99
C GLY A 121 45.93 -37.69 -1.71
N ASP A 122 44.64 -37.33 -1.73
CA ASP A 122 43.95 -36.73 -0.60
C ASP A 122 43.92 -37.63 0.66
N ALA A 123 43.92 -36.98 1.83
CA ALA A 123 43.76 -37.69 3.09
C ALA A 123 42.37 -38.30 3.21
N THR A 124 42.28 -39.48 3.81
CA THR A 124 41.01 -40.15 4.15
C THR A 124 40.93 -40.40 5.65
N ASN A 125 39.76 -40.81 6.15
CA ASN A 125 39.53 -41.08 7.59
C ASN A 125 40.00 -39.93 8.49
N VAL A 126 39.69 -38.69 8.08
CA VAL A 126 40.08 -37.47 8.78
C VAL A 126 39.23 -37.33 10.05
N LEU A 127 39.89 -37.51 11.20
CA LEU A 127 39.35 -37.39 12.56
C LEU A 127 40.11 -36.29 13.31
N ALA A 128 39.63 -35.90 14.49
CA ALA A 128 40.25 -34.85 15.32
C ALA A 128 41.73 -35.02 15.57
N THR A 129 42.18 -36.25 15.77
CA THR A 129 43.56 -36.55 16.20
C THR A 129 44.26 -37.50 15.25
N SER A 130 43.71 -37.75 14.06
CA SER A 130 44.29 -38.69 13.10
C SER A 130 43.76 -38.51 11.68
N PHE A 131 44.55 -38.90 10.70
CA PHE A 131 44.11 -39.07 9.31
C PHE A 131 44.93 -40.17 8.64
N SER A 132 44.41 -40.73 7.53
CA SER A 132 45.17 -41.64 6.66
C SER A 132 45.78 -40.85 5.50
N ALA A 133 47.11 -40.77 5.46
CA ALA A 133 47.86 -40.22 4.33
C ALA A 133 47.88 -41.24 3.20
N ASN A 134 47.62 -40.84 1.95
CA ASN A 134 47.50 -41.75 0.81
C ASN A 134 48.38 -41.32 -0.38
N TRP A 135 48.89 -42.27 -1.16
CA TRP A 135 49.69 -42.00 -2.37
C TRP A 135 49.66 -43.14 -3.39
N SER A 136 49.95 -42.83 -4.66
CA SER A 136 50.07 -43.84 -5.72
C SER A 136 51.37 -44.62 -5.63
N SER A 137 51.44 -45.84 -6.19
CA SER A 137 52.69 -46.61 -6.22
C SER A 137 53.73 -45.95 -7.13
N SER A 138 54.99 -45.95 -6.68
CA SER A 138 56.18 -45.54 -7.44
C SER A 138 56.90 -46.77 -7.98
N ALA A 139 57.13 -46.82 -9.30
CA ALA A 139 57.85 -47.92 -9.91
C ALA A 139 59.32 -47.94 -9.45
N GLY A 140 59.79 -49.11 -9.00
CA GLY A 140 61.16 -49.29 -8.49
C GLY A 140 61.35 -48.91 -7.02
N ALA A 141 60.30 -48.45 -6.31
CA ALA A 141 60.35 -48.24 -4.87
C ALA A 141 60.31 -49.56 -4.10
N THR A 142 61.13 -49.69 -3.06
CA THR A 142 61.07 -50.82 -2.12
C THR A 142 60.51 -50.41 -0.76
N TYR A 143 60.46 -49.12 -0.45
CA TYR A 143 59.76 -48.55 0.71
C TYR A 143 59.50 -47.05 0.49
N TYR A 144 58.66 -46.47 1.35
CA TYR A 144 58.37 -45.04 1.36
C TYR A 144 58.76 -44.38 2.68
N LEU A 145 59.07 -43.09 2.61
CA LEU A 145 59.31 -42.23 3.76
C LEU A 145 58.25 -41.14 3.82
N LEU A 146 57.66 -40.91 4.99
CA LEU A 146 56.56 -39.98 5.21
C LEU A 146 57.03 -38.78 6.05
N ASP A 147 56.76 -37.59 5.52
CA ASP A 147 56.83 -36.33 6.26
C ASP A 147 55.41 -35.87 6.62
N VAL A 148 55.19 -35.47 7.87
CA VAL A 148 53.97 -34.78 8.29
C VAL A 148 54.32 -33.59 9.19
N SER A 149 53.78 -32.42 8.85
CA SER A 149 54.04 -31.15 9.52
C SER A 149 52.74 -30.42 9.83
N ASP A 150 52.75 -29.57 10.86
CA ASP A 150 51.72 -28.57 11.14
C ASP A 150 51.96 -27.25 10.38
N ASN A 151 52.99 -27.18 9.55
CA ASN A 151 53.28 -26.03 8.71
C ASN A 151 53.64 -26.42 7.27
N SER A 152 53.29 -25.55 6.32
CA SER A 152 53.46 -25.81 4.88
C SER A 152 54.92 -25.83 4.43
N THR A 153 55.85 -25.33 5.25
CA THR A 153 57.29 -25.28 4.94
C THR A 153 58.07 -26.50 5.43
N PHE A 154 57.43 -27.41 6.17
CA PHE A 154 58.06 -28.56 6.82
C PHE A 154 59.26 -28.19 7.71
N SER A 155 59.14 -27.07 8.45
CA SER A 155 60.17 -26.63 9.41
C SER A 155 60.07 -27.30 10.79
N SER A 156 58.95 -27.96 11.07
CA SER A 156 58.70 -28.83 12.23
C SER A 156 57.94 -30.07 11.79
N PHE A 157 57.98 -31.15 12.57
CA PHE A 157 57.31 -32.41 12.24
C PHE A 157 56.52 -32.95 13.43
N VAL A 158 55.35 -33.52 13.16
CA VAL A 158 54.44 -34.02 14.19
C VAL A 158 54.84 -35.43 14.64
N SER A 159 54.60 -35.78 15.90
CA SER A 159 54.93 -37.10 16.47
C SER A 159 53.86 -38.17 16.21
N GLY A 160 53.21 -38.13 15.05
CA GLY A 160 52.04 -38.96 14.76
C GLY A 160 52.31 -40.31 14.08
N CYS A 161 53.58 -40.65 13.86
CA CYS A 161 54.01 -41.85 13.16
C CYS A 161 54.40 -42.94 14.17
N GLY A 162 53.38 -43.55 14.81
CA GLY A 162 53.58 -44.53 15.88
C GLY A 162 54.25 -43.93 17.13
N GLY A 163 53.99 -42.66 17.43
CA GLY A 163 54.63 -41.90 18.52
C GLY A 163 56.00 -41.30 18.16
N SER A 164 56.54 -41.58 16.97
CA SER A 164 57.78 -40.98 16.48
C SER A 164 57.51 -39.76 15.59
N PRO A 165 58.46 -38.81 15.48
CA PRO A 165 58.36 -37.72 14.51
C PRO A 165 58.18 -38.25 13.08
N CYS A 166 57.19 -37.73 12.37
CA CYS A 166 56.98 -37.97 10.95
C CYS A 166 57.94 -37.12 10.12
N ASN A 167 59.25 -37.35 10.26
CA ASN A 167 60.30 -36.72 9.47
C ASN A 167 61.09 -37.82 8.77
N SER A 168 60.83 -38.02 7.50
CA SER A 168 61.33 -39.13 6.69
C SER A 168 61.07 -40.47 7.38
N PHE A 169 59.87 -40.64 7.94
CA PHE A 169 59.52 -41.85 8.69
C PHE A 169 59.27 -43.01 7.73
N ASN A 170 59.98 -44.13 7.91
CA ASN A 170 59.83 -45.30 7.05
C ASN A 170 58.50 -46.03 7.31
N VAL A 171 57.61 -46.01 6.33
CA VAL A 171 56.29 -46.65 6.40
C VAL A 171 56.26 -48.00 5.68
N GLY A 172 57.40 -48.49 5.19
CA GLY A 172 57.51 -49.71 4.40
C GLY A 172 56.96 -49.54 2.97
N ASN A 173 56.71 -50.67 2.29
CA ASN A 173 56.12 -50.67 0.94
C ASN A 173 54.59 -50.70 1.01
N THR A 174 54.00 -49.57 1.36
CA THR A 174 52.55 -49.35 1.42
C THR A 174 52.17 -48.12 0.60
N ASN A 175 50.88 -47.96 0.34
CA ASN A 175 50.28 -46.79 -0.33
C ASN A 175 49.48 -45.90 0.63
N THR A 176 49.43 -46.27 1.90
CA THR A 176 48.72 -45.51 2.92
C THR A 176 49.38 -45.67 4.28
N TYR A 177 49.26 -44.64 5.12
CA TYR A 177 49.68 -44.69 6.51
C TYR A 177 48.75 -43.88 7.42
N SER A 178 48.36 -44.47 8.55
CA SER A 178 47.51 -43.81 9.54
C SER A 178 48.35 -42.98 10.51
N VAL A 179 48.26 -41.66 10.39
CA VAL A 179 48.89 -40.70 11.28
C VAL A 179 47.95 -40.46 12.46
N THR A 180 48.44 -40.61 13.69
CA THR A 180 47.61 -40.56 14.92
C THR A 180 48.21 -39.62 15.98
N GLY A 181 47.53 -39.42 17.12
CA GLY A 181 48.07 -38.60 18.22
C GLY A 181 48.24 -37.11 17.88
N LEU A 182 47.53 -36.61 16.88
CA LEU A 182 47.55 -35.22 16.44
C LEU A 182 46.68 -34.34 17.35
N SER A 183 46.95 -33.03 17.35
CA SER A 183 46.05 -32.04 17.98
C SER A 183 44.90 -31.67 17.04
N SER A 184 43.69 -31.53 17.61
CA SER A 184 42.48 -31.16 16.86
C SER A 184 42.47 -29.71 16.40
N GLY A 185 41.81 -29.43 15.27
CA GLY A 185 41.65 -28.08 14.73
C GLY A 185 42.89 -27.49 14.05
N ILE A 186 43.93 -28.30 13.83
CA ILE A 186 45.17 -27.90 13.14
C ILE A 186 45.15 -28.42 11.71
N THR A 187 45.56 -27.57 10.76
CA THR A 187 45.83 -27.98 9.38
C THR A 187 47.21 -28.63 9.32
N TYR A 188 47.24 -29.89 8.92
CA TYR A 188 48.48 -30.63 8.71
C TYR A 188 48.80 -30.75 7.22
N TYR A 189 50.09 -30.89 6.93
CA TYR A 189 50.66 -31.02 5.60
C TYR A 189 51.47 -32.32 5.55
N TYR A 190 51.35 -33.10 4.48
CA TYR A 190 52.19 -34.27 4.28
C TYR A 190 52.72 -34.38 2.85
N ARG A 191 53.88 -35.04 2.73
CA ARG A 191 54.55 -35.39 1.47
C ARG A 191 55.28 -36.70 1.66
N ILE A 192 55.52 -37.41 0.55
CA ILE A 192 56.12 -38.75 0.58
C ILE A 192 57.33 -38.79 -0.32
N TYR A 193 58.32 -39.59 0.08
CA TYR A 193 59.48 -39.94 -0.71
C TYR A 193 59.40 -41.43 -1.05
N ALA A 194 59.77 -41.79 -2.27
CA ALA A 194 60.00 -43.18 -2.63
C ALA A 194 61.48 -43.50 -2.45
N ALA A 195 61.79 -44.71 -1.99
CA ALA A 195 63.16 -45.10 -1.76
C ALA A 195 63.42 -46.55 -2.17
N ASN A 196 64.65 -46.82 -2.57
CA ASN A 196 65.17 -48.16 -2.79
C ASN A 196 66.65 -48.24 -2.38
N ALA A 197 67.35 -49.32 -2.71
CA ALA A 197 68.78 -49.50 -2.38
C ALA A 197 69.70 -48.43 -2.99
N CYS A 198 69.18 -47.65 -3.95
CA CYS A 198 69.93 -46.77 -4.83
C CYS A 198 69.81 -45.31 -4.36
N GLY A 199 68.82 -45.04 -3.52
CA GLY A 199 68.65 -43.80 -2.80
C GLY A 199 67.18 -43.43 -2.61
N ILE A 200 66.95 -42.17 -2.24
CA ILE A 200 65.64 -41.59 -1.95
C ILE A 200 65.32 -40.56 -3.05
N THR A 201 64.07 -40.50 -3.52
CA THR A 201 63.62 -39.51 -4.50
C THR A 201 63.59 -38.09 -3.90
N VAL A 202 63.29 -37.10 -4.74
CA VAL A 202 62.72 -35.82 -4.27
C VAL A 202 61.31 -36.06 -3.69
N PRO A 203 60.76 -35.19 -2.83
CA PRO A 203 59.42 -35.38 -2.29
C PRO A 203 58.35 -35.28 -3.39
N SER A 204 57.21 -35.94 -3.15
CA SER A 204 55.98 -35.75 -3.91
C SER A 204 55.43 -34.33 -3.80
N ASN A 205 54.31 -34.06 -4.47
CA ASN A 205 53.45 -32.93 -4.14
C ASN A 205 53.04 -32.96 -2.64
N VAL A 206 52.72 -31.77 -2.11
CA VAL A 206 52.25 -31.60 -0.72
C VAL A 206 50.73 -31.66 -0.69
N ILE A 207 50.17 -32.45 0.23
CA ILE A 207 48.75 -32.49 0.54
C ILE A 207 48.54 -31.80 1.88
N ASN A 208 47.46 -31.04 2.02
CA ASN A 208 47.01 -30.51 3.30
C ASN A 208 45.68 -31.12 3.70
N THR A 209 45.45 -31.23 5.00
CA THR A 209 44.19 -31.73 5.57
C THR A 209 43.96 -31.08 6.93
N CYS A 210 42.71 -30.75 7.23
CA CYS A 210 42.32 -30.15 8.50
C CYS A 210 41.05 -30.83 9.01
N ALA A 211 41.05 -31.19 10.30
CA ALA A 211 39.91 -31.80 10.97
C ALA A 211 39.39 -30.83 12.04
N THR A 212 38.32 -30.09 11.71
CA THR A 212 37.66 -29.17 12.65
C THR A 212 36.30 -29.74 13.06
N PRO A 213 35.93 -29.69 14.36
CA PRO A 213 34.54 -29.88 14.78
C PRO A 213 33.62 -28.87 14.09
N PRO A 214 32.29 -29.09 14.10
CA PRO A 214 31.38 -28.13 13.50
C PRO A 214 31.47 -26.76 14.19
N THR A 215 31.30 -25.71 13.39
CA THR A 215 31.36 -24.30 13.81
C THR A 215 30.09 -23.58 13.37
N ASP A 216 29.90 -22.31 13.77
CA ASP A 216 28.73 -21.50 13.42
C ASP A 216 27.39 -22.18 13.72
N VAL A 217 27.32 -22.87 14.86
CA VAL A 217 26.10 -23.55 15.28
C VAL A 217 25.04 -22.48 15.57
N THR A 218 23.89 -22.57 14.90
CA THR A 218 22.71 -21.74 15.21
C THR A 218 21.53 -22.62 15.59
N ALA A 219 20.79 -22.17 16.59
CA ALA A 219 19.56 -22.81 17.05
C ALA A 219 18.47 -21.74 17.13
N THR A 220 17.41 -21.87 16.34
CA THR A 220 16.27 -20.96 16.38
C THR A 220 14.96 -21.74 16.46
N ALA A 221 13.88 -21.06 16.81
CA ALA A 221 12.57 -21.67 16.97
C ALA A 221 11.50 -20.78 16.34
N THR A 222 10.60 -21.37 15.53
CA THR A 222 9.59 -20.63 14.78
C THR A 222 8.26 -21.40 14.77
N PRO A 223 7.12 -20.74 15.07
CA PRO A 223 6.99 -19.37 15.57
C PRO A 223 7.49 -19.23 17.03
N ASN A 224 7.96 -18.06 17.45
CA ASN A 224 8.34 -17.78 18.84
C ASN A 224 8.05 -16.29 19.16
N PRO A 225 7.14 -15.95 20.09
CA PRO A 225 6.37 -16.85 20.96
C PRO A 225 5.46 -17.82 20.22
N VAL A 226 5.23 -19.01 20.77
CA VAL A 226 4.34 -20.03 20.20
C VAL A 226 3.05 -20.16 21.01
N CYS A 227 1.93 -20.38 20.32
CA CYS A 227 0.63 -20.52 20.96
C CYS A 227 0.47 -21.89 21.67
N LEU A 228 -0.22 -21.90 22.81
CA LEU A 228 -0.64 -23.12 23.50
C LEU A 228 -1.37 -24.07 22.53
N GLY A 229 -0.93 -25.33 22.49
CA GLY A 229 -1.44 -26.37 21.59
C GLY A 229 -0.91 -26.32 20.15
N ALA A 230 -0.19 -25.27 19.75
CA ALA A 230 0.37 -25.17 18.40
C ALA A 230 1.63 -26.03 18.23
N THR A 231 2.10 -26.14 16.98
CA THR A 231 3.34 -26.83 16.64
C THR A 231 4.47 -25.81 16.49
N LEU A 232 5.61 -26.11 17.10
CA LEU A 232 6.86 -25.37 16.99
C LEU A 232 7.82 -26.10 16.05
N THR A 233 8.56 -25.38 15.21
CA THR A 233 9.71 -25.93 14.48
C THR A 233 11.01 -25.38 15.06
N LEU A 234 11.91 -26.28 15.46
CA LEU A 234 13.28 -25.93 15.78
C LEU A 234 14.12 -25.97 14.50
N ASN A 235 14.97 -24.97 14.29
CA ASN A 235 15.83 -24.89 13.12
C ASN A 235 17.29 -24.89 13.56
N GLY A 236 18.06 -25.84 13.04
CA GLY A 236 19.48 -26.01 13.33
C GLY A 236 20.34 -25.74 12.10
N SER A 237 21.46 -25.05 12.27
CA SER A 237 22.50 -24.96 11.25
C SER A 237 23.88 -25.00 11.89
N ALA A 238 24.90 -25.39 11.13
CA ALA A 238 26.30 -25.46 11.55
C ALA A 238 27.16 -25.75 10.30
N THR A 239 28.36 -25.17 10.26
CA THR A 239 29.37 -25.44 9.25
C THR A 239 30.03 -26.80 9.54
N ASN A 240 30.22 -27.64 8.53
CA ASN A 240 30.86 -28.97 8.62
C ASN A 240 30.17 -30.01 9.53
N ALA A 241 28.89 -29.82 9.88
CA ALA A 241 28.12 -30.80 10.63
C ALA A 241 27.57 -31.92 9.73
N THR A 242 27.59 -33.15 10.24
CA THR A 242 26.99 -34.33 9.58
C THR A 242 25.94 -35.03 10.44
N SER A 243 25.83 -34.68 11.73
CA SER A 243 24.81 -35.19 12.63
C SER A 243 24.34 -34.12 13.64
N TRP A 244 23.14 -34.31 14.18
CA TRP A 244 22.45 -33.36 15.05
C TRP A 244 21.91 -34.05 16.28
N SER A 245 21.89 -33.36 17.40
CA SER A 245 21.23 -33.79 18.62
C SER A 245 20.57 -32.60 19.31
N TRP A 246 19.26 -32.65 19.43
CA TRP A 246 18.47 -31.71 20.20
C TRP A 246 18.10 -32.31 21.55
N SER A 247 18.17 -31.52 22.61
CA SER A 247 17.60 -31.83 23.93
C SER A 247 16.78 -30.65 24.42
N GLY A 248 15.65 -30.89 25.08
CA GLY A 248 14.78 -29.81 25.54
C GLY A 248 13.88 -30.18 26.73
N PRO A 249 12.95 -29.29 27.09
CA PRO A 249 12.01 -29.48 28.19
C PRO A 249 11.15 -30.73 28.01
N ASN A 250 10.58 -31.23 29.12
CA ASN A 250 9.74 -32.43 29.15
C ASN A 250 10.39 -33.68 28.53
N GLY A 251 11.73 -33.79 28.60
CA GLY A 251 12.47 -34.92 28.04
C GLY A 251 12.54 -34.96 26.52
N PHE A 252 12.27 -33.84 25.83
CA PHE A 252 12.36 -33.79 24.38
C PHE A 252 13.78 -34.14 23.90
N SER A 253 13.87 -35.01 22.90
CA SER A 253 15.11 -35.30 22.19
C SER A 253 14.85 -35.55 20.70
N SER A 254 15.79 -35.16 19.85
CA SER A 254 15.71 -35.45 18.41
C SER A 254 17.08 -35.51 17.75
N THR A 255 17.20 -36.29 16.68
CA THR A 255 18.40 -36.36 15.83
C THR A 255 18.22 -35.68 14.47
N MET A 256 17.03 -35.15 14.19
CA MET A 256 16.77 -34.37 12.98
C MET A 256 17.39 -32.98 13.10
N GLN A 257 17.86 -32.41 11.98
CA GLN A 257 18.35 -31.03 11.95
C GLN A 257 17.25 -30.04 12.33
N ASN A 258 16.05 -30.20 11.75
CA ASN A 258 14.90 -29.31 11.93
C ASN A 258 13.67 -30.09 12.45
N PRO A 259 13.64 -30.51 13.72
CA PRO A 259 12.52 -31.26 14.28
C PRO A 259 11.33 -30.34 14.62
N THR A 260 10.14 -30.93 14.70
CA THR A 260 8.93 -30.26 15.17
C THR A 260 8.53 -30.75 16.56
N VAL A 261 7.96 -29.83 17.36
CA VAL A 261 7.36 -30.11 18.67
C VAL A 261 5.87 -29.80 18.56
N ALA A 262 5.05 -30.84 18.49
CA ALA A 262 3.59 -30.70 18.43
C ALA A 262 2.99 -30.44 19.83
N ASN A 263 1.80 -29.85 19.87
CA ASN A 263 1.00 -29.65 21.08
C ASN A 263 1.76 -28.92 22.19
N MET A 264 2.32 -27.75 21.88
CA MET A 264 3.08 -26.94 22.84
C MET A 264 2.30 -26.69 24.13
N SER A 265 2.96 -26.83 25.27
CA SER A 265 2.40 -26.67 26.62
C SER A 265 3.38 -25.96 27.54
N SER A 266 2.94 -25.60 28.75
CA SER A 266 3.84 -25.01 29.76
C SER A 266 4.99 -25.94 30.15
N ALA A 267 4.81 -27.27 30.03
CA ALA A 267 5.85 -28.26 30.30
C ALA A 267 6.89 -28.35 29.17
N THR A 268 6.50 -28.06 27.92
CA THR A 268 7.40 -28.12 26.75
C THR A 268 8.03 -26.77 26.40
N ALA A 269 7.53 -25.66 26.96
CA ALA A 269 8.17 -24.36 26.85
C ALA A 269 9.49 -24.32 27.63
N GLY A 270 10.48 -23.56 27.13
CA GLY A 270 11.80 -23.47 27.76
C GLY A 270 12.95 -23.52 26.75
N VAL A 271 14.12 -23.94 27.23
CA VAL A 271 15.36 -23.90 26.46
C VAL A 271 15.61 -25.22 25.75
N TYR A 272 15.74 -25.18 24.42
CA TYR A 272 16.16 -26.30 23.59
C TYR A 272 17.63 -26.13 23.21
N THR A 273 18.44 -27.16 23.41
CA THR A 273 19.89 -27.14 23.14
C THR A 273 20.19 -27.99 21.91
N LEU A 274 20.97 -27.43 20.98
CA LEU A 274 21.44 -28.10 19.77
C LEU A 274 22.94 -28.40 19.88
N THR A 275 23.26 -29.68 19.70
CA THR A 275 24.63 -30.17 19.51
C THR A 275 24.77 -30.65 18.07
N ALA A 276 25.56 -29.94 17.26
CA ALA A 276 25.96 -30.38 15.93
C ALA A 276 27.27 -31.16 16.03
N SER A 277 27.40 -32.28 15.32
CA SER A 277 28.60 -33.12 15.36
C SER A 277 29.03 -33.56 13.96
N ASN A 278 30.30 -33.95 13.83
CA ASN A 278 30.84 -34.66 12.67
C ASN A 278 31.81 -35.77 13.13
N SER A 279 32.57 -36.36 12.22
CA SER A 279 33.57 -37.41 12.56
C SER A 279 34.69 -36.93 13.48
N VAL A 280 34.90 -35.62 13.59
CA VAL A 280 35.90 -34.98 14.45
C VAL A 280 35.38 -34.88 15.89
N GLY A 281 34.09 -34.59 16.08
CA GLY A 281 33.46 -34.49 17.39
C GLY A 281 32.31 -33.48 17.40
N PRO A 282 31.73 -33.21 18.58
CA PRO A 282 30.68 -32.21 18.73
C PRO A 282 31.25 -30.78 18.67
N ALA A 283 30.43 -29.85 18.19
CA ALA A 283 30.71 -28.43 18.27
C ALA A 283 30.82 -27.98 19.74
N THR A 284 31.79 -27.11 20.02
CA THR A 284 31.93 -26.45 21.31
C THR A 284 32.14 -24.94 21.09
N PRO A 285 31.30 -24.06 21.68
CA PRO A 285 30.11 -24.36 22.49
C PRO A 285 28.92 -24.87 21.67
N VAL A 286 27.95 -25.50 22.35
CA VAL A 286 26.61 -25.80 21.80
C VAL A 286 25.78 -24.51 21.68
N ASN A 287 24.69 -24.52 20.92
CA ASN A 287 23.76 -23.38 20.81
C ASN A 287 22.37 -23.71 21.38
N THR A 288 21.59 -22.71 21.78
CA THR A 288 20.28 -22.88 22.41
C THR A 288 19.21 -21.98 21.81
N ALA A 289 18.00 -22.50 21.65
CA ALA A 289 16.79 -21.75 21.33
C ALA A 289 15.88 -21.63 22.56
N SER A 290 15.60 -20.40 23.01
CA SER A 290 14.68 -20.14 24.13
C SER A 290 13.26 -19.94 23.61
N VAL A 291 12.35 -20.83 23.99
CA VAL A 291 10.97 -20.87 23.51
C VAL A 291 10.03 -20.34 24.58
N SER A 292 9.28 -19.30 24.21
CA SER A 292 8.23 -18.72 25.04
C SER A 292 6.85 -19.17 24.59
N LEU A 293 5.98 -19.44 25.55
CA LEU A 293 4.60 -19.86 25.32
C LEU A 293 3.65 -18.69 25.58
N ILE A 294 2.70 -18.49 24.68
CA ILE A 294 1.62 -17.53 24.85
C ILE A 294 0.27 -18.24 24.67
N THR A 295 -0.76 -17.75 25.37
CA THR A 295 -2.14 -18.23 25.25
C THR A 295 -2.99 -17.16 24.58
N ILE A 296 -4.19 -17.52 24.13
CA ILE A 296 -5.21 -16.51 23.83
C ILE A 296 -5.43 -15.62 25.07
N PRO A 297 -5.74 -14.33 24.92
CA PRO A 297 -5.99 -13.45 26.05
C PRO A 297 -7.25 -13.86 26.81
N GLY A 298 -7.32 -13.50 28.09
CA GLY A 298 -8.56 -13.63 28.86
C GLY A 298 -9.68 -12.72 28.33
N THR A 299 -10.92 -12.98 28.74
CA THR A 299 -12.03 -12.07 28.47
C THR A 299 -11.79 -10.74 29.18
N PRO A 300 -11.97 -9.58 28.52
CA PRO A 300 -11.91 -8.29 29.20
C PRO A 300 -12.93 -8.16 30.33
N THR A 301 -12.80 -7.15 31.17
CA THR A 301 -13.81 -6.81 32.17
C THR A 301 -14.32 -5.39 31.96
N ALA A 302 -15.56 -5.12 32.35
CA ALA A 302 -16.17 -3.80 32.18
C ALA A 302 -15.44 -2.75 33.02
N GLY A 303 -15.17 -1.59 32.42
CA GLY A 303 -14.74 -0.38 33.10
C GLY A 303 -15.93 0.54 33.35
N THR A 304 -15.68 1.71 33.93
CA THR A 304 -16.74 2.71 34.17
C THR A 304 -17.13 3.41 32.87
N HIS A 305 -18.36 3.22 32.41
CA HIS A 305 -18.88 3.90 31.22
C HIS A 305 -19.34 5.32 31.55
N VAL A 306 -19.27 6.22 30.57
CA VAL A 306 -19.79 7.60 30.69
C VAL A 306 -20.79 7.85 29.59
N ALA A 307 -22.05 8.11 29.97
CA ALA A 307 -23.12 8.36 29.02
C ALA A 307 -23.55 9.84 29.02
N THR A 308 -23.82 10.35 27.83
CA THR A 308 -24.60 11.57 27.61
C THR A 308 -25.96 11.18 27.03
N ILE A 309 -26.75 12.16 26.61
CA ILE A 309 -28.05 11.91 25.99
C ILE A 309 -27.96 11.29 24.58
N THR A 310 -26.84 11.39 23.87
CA THR A 310 -26.70 10.88 22.49
C THR A 310 -25.37 10.16 22.22
N GLN A 311 -24.58 9.91 23.26
CA GLN A 311 -23.28 9.26 23.16
C GLN A 311 -22.99 8.44 24.41
N ILE A 312 -22.33 7.30 24.23
CA ILE A 312 -21.74 6.51 25.32
C ILE A 312 -20.23 6.39 25.07
N THR A 313 -19.44 6.71 26.08
CA THR A 313 -18.02 6.35 26.15
C THR A 313 -17.90 5.04 26.90
N TRP A 314 -17.69 3.97 26.14
CA TRP A 314 -17.46 2.63 26.63
C TRP A 314 -16.02 2.51 27.11
N ASN A 315 -15.84 1.87 28.27
CA ASN A 315 -14.52 1.62 28.86
C ASN A 315 -14.46 0.17 29.32
N TRP A 316 -13.31 -0.48 29.14
CA TRP A 316 -13.00 -1.81 29.65
C TRP A 316 -11.61 -1.84 30.26
N ASN A 317 -11.27 -2.89 31.00
CA ASN A 317 -9.95 -3.02 31.62
C ASN A 317 -8.97 -3.74 30.69
N SER A 318 -7.69 -3.43 30.84
CA SER A 318 -6.61 -4.09 30.09
C SER A 318 -6.46 -5.56 30.46
N VAL A 319 -6.28 -6.43 29.48
CA VAL A 319 -6.03 -7.87 29.63
C VAL A 319 -4.55 -8.17 29.37
N SER A 320 -3.92 -8.92 30.28
CA SER A 320 -2.54 -9.39 30.11
C SER A 320 -2.41 -10.30 28.87
N GLY A 321 -1.36 -10.12 28.08
CA GLY A 321 -1.10 -10.90 26.87
C GLY A 321 -1.93 -10.49 25.64
N ALA A 322 -2.80 -9.49 25.74
CA ALA A 322 -3.51 -8.92 24.59
C ALA A 322 -2.61 -7.95 23.81
N THR A 323 -2.62 -8.05 22.49
CA THR A 323 -1.98 -7.05 21.60
C THR A 323 -2.99 -6.02 21.10
N GLY A 324 -4.29 -6.29 21.23
CA GLY A 324 -5.31 -5.27 21.07
C GLY A 324 -6.74 -5.70 21.40
N TYR A 325 -7.71 -4.82 21.09
CA TYR A 325 -9.13 -5.05 21.31
C TYR A 325 -9.95 -4.86 20.04
N LYS A 326 -11.03 -5.64 19.93
CA LYS A 326 -12.08 -5.43 18.93
C LYS A 326 -13.44 -5.31 19.60
N TRP A 327 -14.31 -4.47 19.06
CA TRP A 327 -15.66 -4.27 19.57
C TRP A 327 -16.73 -4.40 18.47
N ASN A 328 -17.96 -4.74 18.88
CA ASN A 328 -19.10 -4.84 17.99
C ASN A 328 -20.41 -4.62 18.78
N THR A 329 -21.44 -4.07 18.14
CA THR A 329 -22.79 -3.96 18.72
C THR A 329 -23.58 -5.27 18.60
N VAL A 330 -23.09 -6.22 17.80
CA VAL A 330 -23.60 -7.60 17.71
C VAL A 330 -22.54 -8.55 18.27
N ASN A 331 -22.94 -9.64 18.91
CA ASN A 331 -22.02 -10.65 19.43
C ASN A 331 -21.34 -11.46 18.31
N ASN A 332 -20.46 -10.82 17.53
CA ASN A 332 -19.76 -11.41 16.40
C ASN A 332 -18.35 -10.80 16.26
N PHE A 333 -17.32 -11.61 16.54
CA PHE A 333 -15.93 -11.17 16.45
C PHE A 333 -15.46 -10.90 15.01
N THR A 334 -15.97 -11.65 14.03
CA THR A 334 -15.51 -11.56 12.63
C THR A 334 -15.82 -10.20 12.02
N THR A 335 -16.95 -9.59 12.39
CA THR A 335 -17.36 -8.25 11.97
C THR A 335 -16.99 -7.16 12.99
N ALA A 336 -16.25 -7.51 14.04
CA ALA A 336 -15.84 -6.56 15.07
C ALA A 336 -14.76 -5.61 14.56
N THR A 337 -14.87 -4.35 14.99
CA THR A 337 -13.96 -3.26 14.62
C THR A 337 -12.80 -3.19 15.60
N ALA A 338 -11.57 -3.10 15.09
CA ALA A 338 -10.39 -2.92 15.94
C ALA A 338 -10.34 -1.51 16.54
N THR A 339 -9.90 -1.41 17.79
CA THR A 339 -9.57 -0.11 18.36
C THR A 339 -8.31 0.46 17.73
N ASN A 340 -8.26 1.79 17.61
CA ASN A 340 -7.09 2.50 17.13
C ASN A 340 -6.67 3.56 18.16
N PRO A 341 -5.45 3.47 18.75
CA PRO A 341 -4.47 2.37 18.63
C PRO A 341 -4.98 1.02 19.16
N ALA A 342 -4.34 -0.08 18.72
CA ALA A 342 -4.76 -1.47 19.01
C ALA A 342 -4.97 -1.76 20.51
N GLY A 343 -4.17 -1.18 21.41
CA GLY A 343 -4.27 -1.37 22.86
C GLY A 343 -5.25 -0.46 23.60
N THR A 344 -6.02 0.37 22.90
CA THR A 344 -6.95 1.32 23.54
C THR A 344 -8.09 0.59 24.25
N THR A 345 -8.40 1.02 25.47
CA THR A 345 -9.41 0.38 26.32
C THR A 345 -10.72 1.16 26.41
N SER A 346 -11.01 1.95 25.39
CA SER A 346 -12.19 2.81 25.31
C SER A 346 -12.71 2.96 23.89
N TYR A 347 -14.02 3.14 23.74
CA TYR A 347 -14.68 3.46 22.48
C TYR A 347 -15.81 4.46 22.68
N ILE A 348 -15.86 5.49 21.83
CA ILE A 348 -16.92 6.50 21.83
C ILE A 348 -17.96 6.15 20.77
N GLN A 349 -19.18 5.82 21.21
CA GLN A 349 -20.32 5.56 20.34
C GLN A 349 -21.25 6.79 20.31
N THR A 350 -21.39 7.44 19.16
CA THR A 350 -22.20 8.65 18.96
C THR A 350 -23.49 8.37 18.19
N GLY A 351 -24.39 9.36 18.12
CA GLY A 351 -25.62 9.26 17.32
C GLY A 351 -26.66 8.33 17.93
N LEU A 352 -26.57 8.12 19.25
CA LEU A 352 -27.48 7.26 19.99
C LEU A 352 -28.79 7.98 20.30
N THR A 353 -29.86 7.21 20.37
CA THR A 353 -31.14 7.66 20.89
C THR A 353 -31.04 7.74 22.41
N CYS A 354 -31.42 8.88 22.98
CA CYS A 354 -31.58 9.10 24.43
C CYS A 354 -32.50 8.08 25.10
N GLY A 355 -32.30 7.88 26.42
CA GLY A 355 -33.12 7.00 27.24
C GLY A 355 -33.22 5.55 26.76
N ASN A 356 -32.33 5.11 25.87
CA ASN A 356 -32.29 3.74 25.37
C ASN A 356 -31.08 3.01 25.93
N ASP A 357 -31.26 1.71 26.15
CA ASP A 357 -30.21 0.80 26.55
C ASP A 357 -29.42 0.35 25.32
N TYR A 358 -28.10 0.42 25.44
CA TYR A 358 -27.18 -0.07 24.42
C TYR A 358 -26.29 -1.17 24.98
N THR A 359 -25.86 -2.05 24.07
CA THR A 359 -24.96 -3.17 24.38
C THR A 359 -23.76 -3.13 23.44
N LEU A 360 -22.57 -3.31 23.99
CA LEU A 360 -21.32 -3.46 23.25
C LEU A 360 -20.60 -4.74 23.67
N TYR A 361 -20.15 -5.53 22.69
CA TYR A 361 -19.34 -6.72 22.91
C TYR A 361 -17.88 -6.38 22.61
N VAL A 362 -16.97 -6.70 23.53
CA VAL A 362 -15.54 -6.41 23.37
C VAL A 362 -14.69 -7.65 23.61
N TRP A 363 -13.79 -7.95 22.68
CA TRP A 363 -12.81 -9.03 22.77
C TRP A 363 -11.41 -8.44 22.91
N ALA A 364 -10.58 -9.07 23.74
CA ALA A 364 -9.14 -8.93 23.64
C ALA A 364 -8.63 -9.92 22.58
N TYR A 365 -7.56 -9.58 21.85
CA TYR A 365 -6.93 -10.50 20.91
C TYR A 365 -5.40 -10.39 20.93
N ASN A 366 -4.75 -11.47 20.50
CA ASN A 366 -3.33 -11.51 20.15
C ASN A 366 -3.10 -12.43 18.94
N ASP A 367 -1.85 -12.76 18.65
CA ASP A 367 -1.47 -13.62 17.51
C ASP A 367 -2.02 -15.05 17.61
N CYS A 368 -2.41 -15.50 18.81
CA CYS A 368 -3.08 -16.80 19.02
C CYS A 368 -4.59 -16.75 18.78
N GLY A 369 -5.16 -15.56 18.66
CA GLY A 369 -6.58 -15.35 18.43
C GLY A 369 -7.27 -14.51 19.52
N PRO A 370 -8.60 -14.40 19.44
CA PRO A 370 -9.38 -13.64 20.41
C PRO A 370 -9.60 -14.40 21.72
N SER A 371 -10.00 -13.66 22.75
CA SER A 371 -10.60 -14.23 23.95
C SER A 371 -11.78 -15.14 23.58
N ALA A 372 -11.95 -16.24 24.33
CA ALA A 372 -12.98 -17.24 24.04
C ALA A 372 -14.41 -16.67 24.04
N SER A 373 -14.64 -15.55 24.72
CA SER A 373 -15.90 -14.80 24.73
C SER A 373 -15.61 -13.30 24.86
N PRO A 374 -16.55 -12.42 24.44
CA PRO A 374 -16.45 -11.00 24.73
C PRO A 374 -16.82 -10.70 26.18
N VAL A 375 -16.45 -9.51 26.65
CA VAL A 375 -17.20 -8.84 27.71
C VAL A 375 -18.44 -8.19 27.10
N THR A 376 -19.59 -8.36 27.76
CA THR A 376 -20.83 -7.66 27.42
C THR A 376 -20.91 -6.40 28.26
N LEU A 377 -20.84 -5.25 27.62
CA LEU A 377 -21.00 -3.94 28.24
C LEU A 377 -22.42 -3.45 28.01
N THR A 378 -23.08 -2.93 29.04
CA THR A 378 -24.43 -2.36 28.93
C THR A 378 -24.46 -0.97 29.56
N GLN A 379 -25.14 -0.03 28.90
CA GLN A 379 -25.25 1.35 29.37
C GLN A 379 -26.45 2.02 28.71
N SER A 380 -27.24 2.75 29.50
CA SER A 380 -28.31 3.61 29.00
C SER A 380 -27.76 5.00 28.69
N THR A 381 -28.23 5.60 27.59
CA THR A 381 -28.07 7.05 27.37
C THR A 381 -28.90 7.85 28.37
N GLY A 382 -28.45 9.06 28.68
CA GLY A 382 -29.19 9.95 29.56
C GLY A 382 -30.58 10.29 29.00
N ASN A 383 -31.54 10.47 29.90
CA ASN A 383 -32.88 10.98 29.58
C ASN A 383 -33.29 12.01 30.64
N PRO A 384 -32.69 13.21 30.65
CA PRO A 384 -33.02 14.22 31.64
C PRO A 384 -34.46 14.71 31.48
N THR A 385 -35.07 15.17 32.57
CA THR A 385 -36.36 15.87 32.49
C THR A 385 -36.24 17.07 31.55
N PRO A 386 -37.22 17.32 30.66
CA PRO A 386 -37.15 18.41 29.70
C PRO A 386 -37.05 19.79 30.37
N SER A 387 -36.31 20.69 29.74
CA SER A 387 -36.30 22.10 30.13
C SER A 387 -37.55 22.81 29.61
N GLN A 388 -37.88 23.97 30.19
CA GLN A 388 -39.01 24.80 29.74
C GLN A 388 -38.80 25.24 28.28
N PRO A 389 -39.78 25.07 27.39
CA PRO A 389 -39.75 25.67 26.05
C PRO A 389 -39.55 27.19 26.11
N VAL A 390 -38.78 27.73 25.19
CA VAL A 390 -38.47 29.16 25.06
C VAL A 390 -39.04 29.66 23.75
N LEU A 391 -40.07 30.49 23.85
CA LEU A 391 -40.70 31.14 22.70
C LEU A 391 -39.69 32.02 21.96
N GLN A 392 -39.62 31.88 20.64
CA GLN A 392 -38.71 32.61 19.76
C GLN A 392 -39.45 33.72 19.01
N THR A 393 -40.52 33.36 18.29
CA THR A 393 -41.30 34.28 17.45
C THR A 393 -42.77 33.88 17.40
N THR A 394 -43.65 34.87 17.18
CA THR A 394 -45.09 34.68 16.99
C THR A 394 -45.53 35.36 15.69
N PHE A 395 -46.45 34.71 14.97
CA PHE A 395 -47.08 35.27 13.77
C PHE A 395 -48.59 35.19 13.95
N PRO A 396 -49.23 36.27 14.41
CA PRO A 396 -50.68 36.30 14.54
C PRO A 396 -51.34 36.41 13.17
N CYS A 397 -52.36 35.58 12.97
CA CYS A 397 -53.23 35.61 11.80
C CYS A 397 -54.65 35.96 12.25
N ARG A 398 -55.59 36.00 11.31
CA ARG A 398 -56.98 36.36 11.57
C ARG A 398 -57.70 35.41 12.52
N ASN A 399 -57.50 34.12 12.30
CA ASN A 399 -58.28 33.02 12.89
C ASN A 399 -57.35 31.94 13.45
N HIS A 400 -56.05 32.20 13.49
CA HIS A 400 -55.04 31.33 14.04
C HIS A 400 -53.81 32.13 14.46
N ILE A 401 -52.92 31.51 15.22
CA ILE A 401 -51.65 32.12 15.66
C ILE A 401 -50.56 31.06 15.56
N ASN A 402 -49.46 31.39 14.88
CA ASN A 402 -48.31 30.50 14.80
C ASN A 402 -47.30 30.86 15.88
N PHE A 403 -47.03 29.93 16.79
CA PHE A 403 -46.00 30.05 17.82
C PHE A 403 -44.77 29.23 17.42
N TYR A 404 -43.58 29.80 17.62
CA TYR A 404 -42.30 29.11 17.39
C TYR A 404 -41.47 29.12 18.65
N TRP A 405 -40.90 27.98 19.02
CA TRP A 405 -40.04 27.82 20.19
C TRP A 405 -38.79 27.01 19.90
N ASN A 406 -37.80 27.06 20.81
CA ASN A 406 -36.60 26.25 20.70
C ASN A 406 -36.90 24.75 20.85
N VAL A 407 -36.31 23.94 19.98
CA VAL A 407 -36.46 22.49 20.05
C VAL A 407 -35.39 21.87 20.95
N GLN A 408 -35.79 20.91 21.79
CA GLN A 408 -34.88 20.11 22.60
C GLN A 408 -34.79 18.69 22.04
N ALA A 409 -33.61 18.07 22.16
CA ALA A 409 -33.44 16.68 21.78
C ALA A 409 -34.32 15.79 22.67
N CYS A 410 -34.96 14.77 22.08
CA CYS A 410 -35.64 13.72 22.82
C CYS A 410 -36.86 14.13 23.64
N VAL A 411 -37.50 15.23 23.26
CA VAL A 411 -38.73 15.69 23.89
C VAL A 411 -39.87 15.72 22.87
N ARG A 412 -41.08 15.57 23.39
CA ARG A 412 -42.33 15.84 22.70
C ARG A 412 -42.99 17.05 23.33
N TYR A 413 -44.00 17.61 22.67
CA TYR A 413 -44.69 18.78 23.17
C TYR A 413 -46.17 18.51 23.37
N LYS A 414 -46.72 19.11 24.42
CA LYS A 414 -48.15 19.17 24.70
C LYS A 414 -48.58 20.61 24.87
N TRP A 415 -49.80 20.94 24.46
CA TRP A 415 -50.36 22.28 24.61
C TRP A 415 -51.81 22.24 25.10
N ASN A 416 -52.29 23.35 25.65
CA ASN A 416 -53.67 23.52 26.06
C ASN A 416 -54.07 25.01 26.13
N THR A 417 -55.36 25.29 26.17
CA THR A 417 -55.93 26.64 26.45
C THR A 417 -56.11 26.89 27.96
N VAL A 418 -56.02 25.85 28.79
CA VAL A 418 -56.00 25.94 30.25
C VAL A 418 -54.65 25.48 30.79
N ASN A 419 -54.24 26.00 31.95
CA ASN A 419 -52.98 25.64 32.59
C ASN A 419 -53.05 24.27 33.29
N ASP A 420 -53.31 23.22 32.52
CA ASP A 420 -53.41 21.84 33.01
C ASP A 420 -52.79 20.86 32.00
N TYR A 421 -51.68 20.24 32.41
CA TYR A 421 -50.95 19.26 31.61
C TYR A 421 -51.74 17.96 31.39
N SER A 422 -52.60 17.56 32.34
CA SER A 422 -53.32 16.28 32.27
C SER A 422 -54.35 16.25 31.15
N THR A 423 -54.89 17.42 30.80
CA THR A 423 -55.84 17.64 29.71
C THR A 423 -55.17 18.20 28.45
N ALA A 424 -53.83 18.35 28.46
CA ALA A 424 -53.10 18.91 27.33
C ALA A 424 -52.95 17.90 26.17
N ASP A 425 -53.18 18.41 24.96
CA ASP A 425 -53.13 17.65 23.71
C ASP A 425 -51.69 17.46 23.26
N ASP A 426 -51.34 16.23 22.86
CA ASP A 426 -50.03 15.87 22.32
C ASP A 426 -49.93 16.31 20.87
N ILE A 427 -48.98 17.21 20.59
CA ILE A 427 -48.68 17.74 19.26
C ILE A 427 -47.45 17.08 18.63
N GLY A 428 -46.91 16.03 19.28
CA GLY A 428 -45.86 15.19 18.76
C GLY A 428 -44.45 15.74 18.94
N THR A 429 -43.54 15.21 18.10
CA THR A 429 -42.19 15.73 17.93
C THR A 429 -42.20 16.86 16.91
N ALA A 430 -41.36 17.87 17.09
CA ALA A 430 -41.22 19.03 16.20
C ALA A 430 -41.26 18.67 14.69
N ILE A 431 -42.02 19.42 13.89
CA ILE A 431 -42.06 19.30 12.43
C ILE A 431 -41.69 20.64 11.77
N MET A 432 -40.71 20.53 10.86
CA MET A 432 -40.12 21.49 9.90
C MET A 432 -39.10 22.53 10.40
N GLY A 433 -37.87 22.46 9.85
CA GLY A 433 -36.89 23.56 9.84
C GLY A 433 -36.16 23.85 11.16
N GLY A 434 -36.30 23.01 12.19
CA GLY A 434 -35.68 23.25 13.51
C GLY A 434 -36.54 24.07 14.47
N TYR A 435 -37.79 24.38 14.09
CA TYR A 435 -38.79 25.00 14.95
C TYR A 435 -40.04 24.09 15.01
N SER A 436 -40.81 24.19 16.09
CA SER A 436 -42.14 23.58 16.17
C SER A 436 -43.17 24.70 16.02
N GLY A 437 -44.13 24.53 15.12
CA GLY A 437 -45.29 25.41 14.95
C GLY A 437 -46.58 24.65 15.26
N TYR A 438 -47.43 25.20 16.12
CA TYR A 438 -48.80 24.73 16.31
C TYR A 438 -49.77 25.82 15.87
N ILE A 439 -50.85 25.42 15.18
CA ILE A 439 -51.86 26.30 14.58
C ILE A 439 -53.20 26.04 15.29
N PRO A 440 -53.53 26.76 16.37
CA PRO A 440 -54.90 26.78 16.86
C PRO A 440 -55.73 27.52 15.81
N SER A 441 -56.57 26.81 15.04
CA SER A 441 -57.42 27.38 14.01
C SER A 441 -58.85 27.61 14.50
N GLY A 442 -59.63 28.43 13.79
CA GLY A 442 -61.00 28.78 14.19
C GLY A 442 -61.09 29.83 15.30
N LEU A 443 -60.00 30.56 15.56
CA LEU A 443 -59.98 31.70 16.46
C LEU A 443 -60.79 32.85 15.88
N THR A 444 -61.32 33.70 16.76
CA THR A 444 -62.01 34.93 16.39
C THR A 444 -60.96 36.01 16.10
N CYS A 445 -61.18 36.82 15.06
CA CYS A 445 -60.30 37.94 14.74
C CYS A 445 -60.32 39.03 15.81
N ASN A 446 -59.24 39.82 15.87
CA ASN A 446 -59.06 40.91 16.84
C ASN A 446 -59.29 40.49 18.30
N THR A 447 -58.92 39.25 18.64
CA THR A 447 -59.17 38.64 19.96
C THR A 447 -57.86 38.12 20.53
N SER A 448 -57.62 38.39 21.82
CA SER A 448 -56.46 37.89 22.54
C SER A 448 -56.69 36.47 23.06
N TYR A 449 -55.72 35.58 22.84
CA TYR A 449 -55.71 34.21 23.33
C TYR A 449 -54.50 33.95 24.22
N THR A 450 -54.63 33.00 25.16
CA THR A 450 -53.54 32.49 25.98
C THR A 450 -53.48 30.97 25.87
N PHE A 451 -52.28 30.46 25.63
CA PHE A 451 -51.98 29.04 25.49
C PHE A 451 -50.85 28.63 26.43
N TYR A 452 -50.86 27.37 26.83
CA TYR A 452 -49.89 26.78 27.74
C TYR A 452 -49.18 25.62 27.04
N LEU A 453 -47.84 25.63 27.07
CA LEU A 453 -47.00 24.66 26.36
C LEU A 453 -46.02 23.97 27.32
N TRP A 454 -45.90 22.66 27.19
CA TRP A 454 -44.95 21.83 27.94
C TRP A 454 -44.11 20.98 27.00
N ALA A 455 -42.84 20.80 27.35
CA ALA A 455 -42.01 19.71 26.81
C ALA A 455 -42.12 18.49 27.74
N TYR A 456 -42.16 17.28 27.19
CA TYR A 456 -42.23 16.07 28.00
C TYR A 456 -41.46 14.91 27.36
N ASN A 457 -41.01 13.99 28.20
CA ASN A 457 -40.42 12.70 27.83
C ASN A 457 -40.70 11.67 28.93
N ALA A 458 -40.09 10.48 28.86
CA ALA A 458 -40.30 9.43 29.86
C ALA A 458 -39.79 9.79 31.27
N ALA A 459 -38.92 10.79 31.41
CA ALA A 459 -38.42 11.26 32.71
C ALA A 459 -39.30 12.35 33.34
N GLY A 460 -40.33 12.83 32.62
CA GLY A 460 -41.29 13.81 33.13
C GLY A 460 -41.58 14.93 32.14
N TYR A 461 -42.11 16.04 32.63
CA TYR A 461 -42.46 17.22 31.85
C TYR A 461 -41.83 18.50 32.42
N SER A 462 -41.65 19.49 31.56
CA SER A 462 -41.03 20.77 31.89
C SER A 462 -41.95 21.66 32.72
N ALA A 463 -41.43 22.80 33.18
CA ALA A 463 -42.30 23.93 33.54
C ALA A 463 -43.14 24.41 32.33
N VAL A 464 -44.26 25.06 32.61
CA VAL A 464 -45.19 25.58 31.59
C VAL A 464 -44.64 26.83 30.91
N THR A 465 -44.79 26.93 29.60
CA THR A 465 -44.55 28.15 28.83
C THR A 465 -45.88 28.80 28.51
N ILE A 466 -46.07 30.05 28.93
CA ILE A 466 -47.30 30.81 28.69
C ILE A 466 -47.11 31.62 27.42
N MET A 467 -48.04 31.48 26.49
CA MET A 467 -48.01 32.13 25.19
C MET A 467 -49.27 32.97 25.02
N THR A 468 -49.14 34.29 25.02
CA THR A 468 -50.27 35.22 24.87
C THR A 468 -50.07 36.05 23.61
N GLU A 469 -51.06 36.03 22.73
CA GLU A 469 -51.01 36.75 21.47
C GLU A 469 -52.42 37.10 20.98
N SER A 470 -52.56 38.17 20.20
CA SER A 470 -53.85 38.58 19.62
C SER A 470 -53.92 38.26 18.14
N THR A 471 -55.06 37.72 17.69
CA THR A 471 -55.34 37.59 16.26
C THR A 471 -55.42 38.96 15.59
N THR A 472 -55.10 39.02 14.30
CA THR A 472 -55.16 40.27 13.55
C THR A 472 -56.58 40.77 13.36
N ALA A 473 -56.71 42.06 13.01
CA ALA A 473 -58.00 42.75 12.87
C ALA A 473 -58.98 42.02 11.94
N CYS A 474 -60.28 42.23 12.13
CA CYS A 474 -61.29 41.60 11.28
C CYS A 474 -61.24 42.09 9.81
N LEU A 475 -61.47 41.20 8.83
CA LEU A 475 -61.57 41.57 7.42
C LEU A 475 -62.92 42.26 7.30
N THR A 476 -62.92 43.43 6.68
CA THR A 476 -64.15 43.96 6.09
C THR A 476 -64.44 43.14 4.84
N PRO A 477 -65.60 42.50 4.71
CA PRO A 477 -65.98 41.84 3.46
C PRO A 477 -65.82 42.82 2.30
N GLY A 478 -65.20 42.38 1.21
CA GLY A 478 -65.09 43.23 0.04
C GLY A 478 -66.46 43.60 -0.52
N THR A 479 -66.59 44.81 -1.03
CA THR A 479 -67.87 45.35 -1.50
C THR A 479 -67.96 45.32 -3.03
N ALA A 480 -69.15 45.63 -3.56
CA ALA A 480 -69.29 45.90 -4.99
C ALA A 480 -68.33 47.02 -5.43
N CYS A 481 -67.84 46.91 -6.65
CA CYS A 481 -66.87 47.83 -7.20
C CYS A 481 -67.46 49.23 -7.41
N SER A 482 -66.84 50.26 -6.81
CA SER A 482 -67.40 51.62 -6.80
C SER A 482 -67.64 52.21 -8.20
N TRP A 483 -66.83 51.81 -9.19
CA TRP A 483 -66.92 52.36 -10.56
C TRP A 483 -68.16 51.91 -11.33
N ASN A 484 -68.77 50.77 -10.99
CA ASN A 484 -69.97 50.25 -11.65
C ASN A 484 -71.07 49.76 -10.69
N GLY A 485 -70.85 49.84 -9.37
CA GLY A 485 -71.78 49.39 -8.35
C GLY A 485 -72.11 47.90 -8.38
N SER A 486 -71.32 47.08 -9.09
CA SER A 486 -71.63 45.67 -9.36
C SER A 486 -70.52 44.75 -8.87
N THR A 487 -70.90 43.52 -8.49
CA THR A 487 -69.98 42.41 -8.22
C THR A 487 -69.65 41.61 -9.48
N THR A 488 -70.23 41.93 -10.62
CA THR A 488 -69.92 41.28 -11.90
C THR A 488 -69.90 42.25 -13.08
N PHE A 489 -69.22 41.86 -14.15
CA PHE A 489 -69.34 42.48 -15.47
C PHE A 489 -69.05 41.45 -16.57
N SER A 490 -69.69 41.60 -17.73
CA SER A 490 -69.48 40.70 -18.88
C SER A 490 -68.55 41.32 -19.91
N LYS A 491 -67.62 40.52 -20.45
CA LYS A 491 -66.73 40.92 -21.54
C LYS A 491 -66.73 39.86 -22.63
N SER A 492 -66.99 40.28 -23.86
CA SER A 492 -66.81 39.44 -25.05
C SER A 492 -65.36 39.51 -25.52
N HIS A 493 -64.74 38.34 -25.65
CA HIS A 493 -63.41 38.16 -26.18
C HIS A 493 -63.50 37.50 -27.56
N THR A 494 -62.68 37.96 -28.51
CA THR A 494 -62.57 37.39 -29.85
C THR A 494 -61.20 36.75 -30.00
N ALA A 495 -61.15 35.52 -30.50
CA ALA A 495 -59.91 34.80 -30.75
C ALA A 495 -58.96 35.62 -31.63
N GLY A 496 -57.70 35.71 -31.24
CA GLY A 496 -56.69 36.47 -31.96
C GLY A 496 -55.38 36.60 -31.20
N ALA A 497 -54.70 37.74 -31.40
CA ALA A 497 -53.35 37.99 -30.87
C ALA A 497 -53.26 38.11 -29.33
N VAL A 498 -54.39 38.22 -28.63
CA VAL A 498 -54.43 38.38 -27.16
C VAL A 498 -55.28 37.28 -26.52
N ALA A 499 -56.55 37.14 -26.91
CA ALA A 499 -57.42 36.07 -26.43
C ALA A 499 -57.23 34.79 -27.28
N PRO A 500 -57.02 33.62 -26.66
CA PRO A 500 -56.83 32.36 -27.39
C PRO A 500 -58.10 31.84 -28.09
N VAL A 501 -59.28 32.18 -27.55
CA VAL A 501 -60.57 31.69 -28.05
C VAL A 501 -61.64 32.78 -28.02
N THR A 502 -62.65 32.66 -28.87
CA THR A 502 -63.82 33.55 -28.87
C THR A 502 -64.82 33.07 -27.83
N LYS A 503 -65.05 33.86 -26.79
CA LYS A 503 -66.09 33.60 -25.79
C LYS A 503 -66.49 34.86 -25.03
N THR A 504 -67.68 34.85 -24.45
CA THR A 504 -68.11 35.87 -23.49
C THR A 504 -67.91 35.33 -22.08
N VAL A 505 -67.20 36.09 -21.25
CA VAL A 505 -66.95 35.75 -19.85
C VAL A 505 -67.68 36.77 -18.97
N THR A 506 -68.41 36.28 -17.98
CA THR A 506 -68.90 37.10 -16.86
C THR A 506 -67.88 37.01 -15.73
N TYR A 507 -67.12 38.09 -15.54
CA TYR A 507 -66.15 38.19 -14.47
C TYR A 507 -66.84 38.61 -13.19
N HIS A 508 -66.58 37.87 -12.12
CA HIS A 508 -66.85 38.31 -10.76
C HIS A 508 -65.73 39.25 -10.31
N GLN A 509 -66.09 40.27 -9.55
CA GLN A 509 -65.19 41.30 -9.06
C GLN A 509 -65.58 41.78 -7.67
N ILE A 510 -64.58 42.28 -6.94
CA ILE A 510 -64.73 42.75 -5.57
C ILE A 510 -63.79 43.91 -5.30
N GLN A 511 -64.24 44.88 -4.51
CA GLN A 511 -63.40 45.97 -4.00
C GLN A 511 -62.85 45.58 -2.63
N THR A 512 -61.53 45.46 -2.53
CA THR A 512 -60.84 44.94 -1.34
C THR A 512 -59.54 45.71 -1.07
N PRO A 513 -59.16 45.97 0.21
CA PRO A 513 -57.92 46.66 0.54
C PRO A 513 -56.67 45.76 0.56
N ALA A 514 -56.81 44.48 0.23
CA ALA A 514 -55.73 43.49 0.37
C ALA A 514 -54.43 43.82 -0.35
N SER A 515 -54.48 44.60 -1.43
CA SER A 515 -53.29 45.08 -2.13
C SER A 515 -52.57 46.25 -1.44
N GLY A 516 -52.94 46.59 -0.21
CA GLY A 516 -52.45 47.77 0.53
C GLY A 516 -53.29 49.04 0.30
N ALA A 517 -54.26 48.97 -0.60
CA ALA A 517 -55.24 50.02 -0.88
C ALA A 517 -56.51 49.37 -1.46
N SER A 518 -57.68 50.00 -1.25
CA SER A 518 -58.96 49.52 -1.77
C SER A 518 -59.00 49.60 -3.29
N LYS A 519 -58.90 48.44 -3.95
CA LYS A 519 -58.92 48.31 -5.42
C LYS A 519 -59.93 47.27 -5.85
N CYS A 520 -60.39 47.38 -7.09
CA CYS A 520 -61.29 46.42 -7.71
C CYS A 520 -60.52 45.28 -8.34
N TRP A 521 -60.77 44.05 -7.93
CA TRP A 521 -60.10 42.87 -8.45
C TRP A 521 -61.09 41.93 -9.10
N ILE A 522 -60.67 41.21 -10.15
CA ILE A 522 -61.40 40.00 -10.55
C ILE A 522 -61.09 38.87 -9.57
N THR A 523 -62.12 38.09 -9.25
CA THR A 523 -62.05 36.98 -8.28
C THR A 523 -61.91 35.61 -8.98
N GLN A 524 -61.65 35.63 -10.28
CA GLN A 524 -61.40 34.47 -11.12
C GLN A 524 -60.21 34.73 -12.06
N ASN A 525 -59.67 33.68 -12.67
CA ASN A 525 -58.55 33.85 -13.61
C ASN A 525 -59.02 34.61 -14.84
N LEU A 526 -58.15 35.41 -15.45
CA LEU A 526 -58.47 36.05 -16.72
C LEU A 526 -58.78 34.95 -17.76
N GLY A 527 -59.96 35.03 -18.37
CA GLY A 527 -60.48 34.01 -19.28
C GLY A 527 -61.10 32.78 -18.62
N ALA A 528 -61.25 32.70 -17.29
CA ALA A 528 -61.98 31.60 -16.63
C ALA A 528 -63.49 31.76 -16.78
N ASP A 529 -64.22 30.65 -16.94
CA ASP A 529 -65.67 30.65 -17.11
C ASP A 529 -66.42 30.91 -15.80
N ASN A 530 -65.84 30.50 -14.67
CA ASN A 530 -66.37 30.72 -13.33
C ASN A 530 -65.26 31.01 -12.32
N GLU A 531 -65.66 31.51 -11.15
CA GLU A 531 -64.83 31.48 -9.95
C GLU A 531 -64.58 30.02 -9.53
N ALA A 532 -63.43 29.76 -8.94
CA ALA A 532 -63.18 28.46 -8.33
C ALA A 532 -64.17 28.19 -7.21
N SER A 533 -64.60 26.94 -7.11
CA SER A 533 -65.54 26.44 -6.10
C SER A 533 -64.85 25.98 -4.81
N SER A 534 -63.55 25.72 -4.87
CA SER A 534 -62.71 25.37 -3.74
C SER A 534 -61.24 25.77 -3.99
N TYR A 535 -60.44 25.73 -2.94
CA TYR A 535 -58.99 25.93 -3.01
C TYR A 535 -58.27 25.02 -4.01
N ASN A 536 -58.79 23.81 -4.16
CA ASN A 536 -58.21 22.77 -4.99
C ASN A 536 -59.02 22.48 -6.27
N ASP A 537 -59.86 23.42 -6.72
CA ASP A 537 -60.65 23.30 -7.95
C ASP A 537 -59.74 23.23 -9.19
N ASP A 538 -59.73 22.07 -9.85
CA ASP A 538 -58.93 21.78 -11.04
C ASP A 538 -59.73 21.70 -12.34
N THR A 539 -60.97 22.15 -12.30
CA THR A 539 -61.87 22.12 -13.44
C THR A 539 -61.40 23.07 -14.54
N GLN A 540 -61.66 22.70 -15.79
CA GLN A 540 -61.32 23.53 -16.95
C GLN A 540 -62.00 24.91 -16.89
N ALA A 541 -63.17 24.99 -16.26
CA ALA A 541 -63.92 26.23 -16.11
C ALA A 541 -63.20 27.24 -15.20
N ALA A 542 -62.54 26.79 -14.13
CA ALA A 542 -61.85 27.65 -13.16
C ALA A 542 -60.42 28.07 -13.58
N GLN A 543 -59.87 27.44 -14.63
CA GLN A 543 -58.46 27.59 -15.01
C GLN A 543 -58.14 28.95 -15.64
N GLY A 544 -58.98 29.38 -16.58
CA GLY A 544 -58.71 30.54 -17.42
C GLY A 544 -57.55 30.32 -18.39
N TRP A 545 -56.88 31.40 -18.73
CA TRP A 545 -55.81 31.40 -19.74
C TRP A 545 -54.43 31.63 -19.11
N TYR A 546 -53.40 31.31 -19.88
CA TYR A 546 -51.99 31.42 -19.50
C TYR A 546 -51.26 32.39 -20.42
N TRP A 547 -50.30 33.11 -19.87
CA TRP A 547 -49.44 34.02 -20.63
C TRP A 547 -47.98 33.77 -20.28
N GLN A 548 -47.13 33.80 -21.30
CA GLN A 548 -45.71 34.01 -21.08
C GLN A 548 -45.48 35.45 -20.63
N PHE A 549 -44.44 35.67 -19.82
CA PHE A 549 -44.19 36.99 -19.23
C PHE A 549 -43.97 38.03 -20.34
N ASN A 550 -44.66 39.18 -20.22
CA ASN A 550 -44.57 40.30 -21.13
C ASN A 550 -44.94 39.97 -22.59
N ARG A 551 -45.85 39.01 -22.80
CA ARG A 551 -46.38 38.62 -24.12
C ARG A 551 -47.88 38.84 -24.18
N GLN A 552 -48.35 39.34 -25.31
CA GLN A 552 -49.78 39.58 -25.54
C GLN A 552 -50.57 38.28 -25.72
N GLN A 553 -49.98 37.28 -26.40
CA GLN A 553 -50.65 36.03 -26.73
C GLN A 553 -51.00 35.23 -25.48
N GLY A 554 -52.31 35.11 -25.23
CA GLY A 554 -52.85 34.17 -24.25
C GLY A 554 -52.99 32.76 -24.85
N PHE A 555 -52.95 31.77 -23.97
CA PHE A 555 -53.09 30.36 -24.30
C PHE A 555 -54.15 29.71 -23.41
N GLN A 556 -55.03 28.92 -24.01
CA GLN A 556 -55.90 27.97 -23.32
C GLN A 556 -55.31 26.58 -23.43
N HIS A 557 -55.47 25.74 -22.42
CA HIS A 557 -55.04 24.34 -22.44
C HIS A 557 -56.17 23.45 -21.91
N ASP A 558 -56.59 22.44 -22.67
CA ASP A 558 -57.70 21.55 -22.26
C ASP A 558 -57.25 20.31 -21.45
N GLY A 559 -55.94 20.18 -21.25
CA GLY A 559 -55.29 19.03 -20.62
C GLY A 559 -54.50 18.19 -21.60
N THR A 560 -54.76 18.35 -22.90
CA THR A 560 -54.05 17.65 -23.98
C THR A 560 -53.51 18.61 -25.04
N THR A 561 -54.22 19.69 -25.33
CA THR A 561 -53.92 20.58 -26.45
C THR A 561 -53.85 22.03 -26.01
N ARG A 562 -52.79 22.73 -26.43
CA ARG A 562 -52.65 24.19 -26.29
C ARG A 562 -53.30 24.93 -27.46
N THR A 563 -54.17 25.88 -27.15
CA THR A 563 -54.85 26.75 -28.14
C THR A 563 -54.48 28.22 -27.88
N PRO A 564 -53.97 28.97 -28.87
CA PRO A 564 -53.58 28.50 -30.20
C PRO A 564 -52.30 27.67 -30.15
N ALA A 565 -52.12 26.77 -31.12
CA ALA A 565 -50.91 25.95 -31.28
C ALA A 565 -49.76 26.73 -31.94
N THR A 566 -49.56 28.00 -31.53
CA THR A 566 -48.41 28.79 -32.00
C THR A 566 -47.11 28.30 -31.36
N ALA A 567 -45.99 28.63 -31.99
CA ALA A 567 -44.67 28.25 -31.50
C ALA A 567 -44.42 28.79 -30.08
N TRP A 568 -43.86 27.94 -29.20
CA TRP A 568 -43.52 28.33 -27.83
C TRP A 568 -42.23 29.15 -27.82
N ILE A 569 -42.25 30.32 -27.18
CA ILE A 569 -41.10 31.22 -27.19
C ILE A 569 -40.16 30.85 -26.04
N THR A 570 -38.96 30.36 -26.36
CA THR A 570 -37.90 30.13 -25.38
C THR A 570 -36.52 30.30 -26.04
N PRO A 571 -35.57 31.02 -25.42
CA PRO A 571 -35.68 31.76 -24.16
C PRO A 571 -36.35 33.14 -24.33
N ILE A 572 -36.78 33.74 -23.21
CA ILE A 572 -37.19 35.17 -23.14
C ILE A 572 -36.16 35.89 -22.27
N ASN A 573 -35.42 36.84 -22.86
CA ASN A 573 -34.22 37.45 -22.27
C ASN A 573 -34.27 38.99 -22.17
N GLU A 574 -35.45 39.59 -22.17
CA GLU A 574 -35.63 41.05 -22.12
C GLU A 574 -35.77 41.59 -20.70
N SER A 575 -35.32 42.82 -20.44
CA SER A 575 -35.40 43.49 -19.13
C SER A 575 -36.53 44.51 -19.03
N SER A 576 -37.73 44.16 -19.51
CA SER A 576 -38.90 45.04 -19.47
C SER A 576 -39.99 44.51 -18.55
N ASP A 577 -40.61 45.43 -17.81
CA ASP A 577 -41.87 45.23 -17.11
C ASP A 577 -43.05 45.22 -18.10
N TRP A 578 -44.20 44.71 -17.65
CA TRP A 578 -45.46 44.86 -18.40
C TRP A 578 -45.83 46.34 -18.53
N GLN A 579 -46.25 46.73 -19.73
CA GLN A 579 -46.76 48.06 -20.08
C GLN A 579 -48.22 47.92 -20.52
N ALA A 580 -49.00 49.00 -20.49
CA ALA A 580 -50.40 48.95 -20.92
C ALA A 580 -50.59 48.39 -22.35
N ALA A 581 -49.60 48.57 -23.23
CA ALA A 581 -49.62 48.07 -24.60
C ALA A 581 -49.52 46.54 -24.69
N ASN A 582 -48.97 45.86 -23.69
CA ASN A 582 -48.79 44.40 -23.69
C ASN A 582 -49.39 43.70 -22.46
N ASP A 583 -50.00 44.43 -21.53
CA ASP A 583 -50.75 43.94 -20.38
C ASP A 583 -52.11 43.32 -20.80
N PRO A 584 -52.34 42.01 -20.61
CA PRO A 584 -53.57 41.33 -21.00
C PRO A 584 -54.81 41.84 -20.27
N CYS A 585 -54.68 42.33 -19.04
CA CYS A 585 -55.79 42.93 -18.32
C CYS A 585 -56.24 44.24 -19.01
N ALA A 586 -55.29 45.09 -19.39
CA ALA A 586 -55.58 46.34 -20.10
C ALA A 586 -56.16 46.05 -21.50
N LEU A 587 -55.56 45.11 -22.23
CA LEU A 587 -55.95 44.76 -23.60
C LEU A 587 -57.31 44.06 -23.69
N LEU A 588 -57.64 43.19 -22.71
CA LEU A 588 -58.86 42.38 -22.75
C LEU A 588 -60.01 42.99 -21.97
N LEU A 589 -59.76 43.62 -20.82
CA LEU A 589 -60.84 44.17 -19.98
C LEU A 589 -61.09 45.66 -20.29
N GLY A 590 -60.05 46.40 -20.69
CA GLY A 590 -60.14 47.80 -21.12
C GLY A 590 -59.47 48.75 -20.14
N THR A 591 -59.76 50.05 -20.26
CA THR A 591 -59.09 51.11 -19.52
C THR A 591 -59.21 50.96 -18.00
N GLY A 592 -58.07 51.17 -17.32
CA GLY A 592 -57.94 51.07 -15.86
C GLY A 592 -57.62 49.68 -15.32
N TRP A 593 -57.84 48.61 -16.10
CA TRP A 593 -57.44 47.25 -15.70
C TRP A 593 -55.96 47.00 -15.98
N ARG A 594 -55.26 46.35 -15.05
CA ARG A 594 -53.85 45.99 -15.18
C ARG A 594 -53.46 44.77 -14.33
N LEU A 595 -52.26 44.24 -14.57
CA LEU A 595 -51.64 43.29 -13.67
C LEU A 595 -51.28 43.93 -12.32
N PRO A 596 -51.40 43.19 -11.21
CA PRO A 596 -50.87 43.58 -9.92
C PRO A 596 -49.35 43.69 -9.94
N THR A 597 -48.81 44.64 -9.18
CA THR A 597 -47.37 44.78 -8.95
C THR A 597 -46.86 43.74 -7.95
N TYR A 598 -45.54 43.57 -7.88
CA TYR A 598 -44.91 42.72 -6.86
C TYR A 598 -45.32 43.14 -5.44
N THR A 599 -45.28 44.44 -5.14
CA THR A 599 -45.67 44.97 -3.82
C THR A 599 -47.14 44.70 -3.49
N GLU A 600 -48.04 44.80 -4.47
CA GLU A 600 -49.46 44.47 -4.25
C GLU A 600 -49.64 42.97 -3.96
N TRP A 601 -48.85 42.08 -4.57
CA TRP A 601 -48.85 40.65 -4.22
C TRP A 601 -48.25 40.37 -2.85
N VAL A 602 -47.19 41.08 -2.43
CA VAL A 602 -46.66 41.01 -1.06
C VAL A 602 -47.73 41.43 -0.05
N ASN A 603 -48.42 42.55 -0.31
CA ASN A 603 -49.50 43.00 0.55
C ASN A 603 -50.64 41.96 0.62
N VAL A 604 -50.97 41.30 -0.50
CA VAL A 604 -51.95 40.21 -0.51
C VAL A 604 -51.48 39.01 0.31
N ASP A 605 -50.19 38.64 0.25
CA ASP A 605 -49.59 37.57 1.07
C ASP A 605 -49.73 37.89 2.57
N ASP A 606 -49.30 39.08 2.98
CA ASP A 606 -49.38 39.56 4.36
C ASP A 606 -50.83 39.66 4.84
N TYR A 607 -51.72 40.20 4.00
CA TYR A 607 -53.14 40.37 4.30
C TYR A 607 -53.89 39.03 4.42
N SER A 608 -53.44 38.01 3.69
CA SER A 608 -54.04 36.67 3.71
C SER A 608 -53.39 35.72 4.71
N CYS A 609 -52.27 36.11 5.31
CA CYS A 609 -51.47 35.26 6.20
C CYS A 609 -51.14 33.88 5.58
N ALA A 610 -51.06 33.81 4.25
CA ALA A 610 -51.15 32.58 3.47
C ALA A 610 -49.89 31.69 3.48
N GLN A 611 -48.98 31.93 4.43
CA GLN A 611 -47.70 31.24 4.48
C GLN A 611 -47.84 29.74 4.81
N PHE A 612 -48.93 29.26 5.43
CA PHE A 612 -49.10 27.83 5.73
C PHE A 612 -50.59 27.40 5.82
N TYR A 613 -51.06 26.56 4.87
CA TYR A 613 -52.42 25.94 4.77
C TYR A 613 -53.58 26.85 4.29
N PRO A 614 -54.74 26.30 3.80
CA PRO A 614 -55.42 26.70 2.56
C PRO A 614 -56.32 27.94 2.73
N GLU A 615 -55.78 29.02 3.28
CA GLU A 615 -56.49 30.27 3.48
C GLU A 615 -56.46 31.16 2.22
N GLY A 616 -55.62 30.84 1.22
CA GLY A 616 -55.61 31.54 -0.07
C GLY A 616 -56.96 31.56 -0.80
N TYR A 617 -57.80 30.53 -0.59
CA TYR A 617 -59.18 30.48 -1.10
C TYR A 617 -60.17 31.26 -0.22
N SER A 618 -59.91 31.34 1.09
CA SER A 618 -60.79 31.99 2.07
C SER A 618 -60.78 33.52 2.01
N PHE A 619 -60.06 34.07 1.03
CA PHE A 619 -60.01 35.50 0.75
C PHE A 619 -60.96 35.88 -0.39
N ASP A 620 -61.43 37.13 -0.40
CA ASP A 620 -62.32 37.74 -1.41
C ASP A 620 -61.91 37.43 -2.87
N LEU A 621 -60.61 37.21 -3.15
CA LEU A 621 -60.07 36.95 -4.49
C LEU A 621 -60.17 35.49 -4.98
N LYS A 622 -60.61 34.57 -4.12
CA LYS A 622 -60.80 33.14 -4.42
C LYS A 622 -59.60 32.53 -5.17
N LEU A 623 -58.40 32.77 -4.66
CA LEU A 623 -57.19 32.19 -5.25
C LEU A 623 -57.20 30.68 -4.99
N HIS A 624 -56.84 29.90 -6.00
CA HIS A 624 -56.88 28.44 -5.94
C HIS A 624 -55.54 27.88 -6.42
N THR A 625 -55.14 26.72 -5.88
CA THR A 625 -53.84 26.10 -6.15
C THR A 625 -53.85 25.08 -7.27
N SER A 626 -55.04 24.68 -7.73
CA SER A 626 -55.19 23.58 -8.66
C SER A 626 -55.54 24.05 -10.06
N ASN A 627 -54.94 25.12 -10.55
CA ASN A 627 -55.09 25.62 -11.92
C ASN A 627 -54.53 24.67 -13.01
N ARG A 628 -54.66 23.35 -12.88
CA ARG A 628 -53.90 22.29 -13.57
C ARG A 628 -52.39 22.55 -13.70
N GLY A 629 -51.84 23.48 -12.91
CA GLY A 629 -50.44 23.90 -12.91
C GLY A 629 -50.20 25.22 -13.65
N PHE A 630 -49.15 25.21 -14.47
CA PHE A 630 -48.70 26.28 -15.36
C PHE A 630 -48.09 25.64 -16.61
N LEU A 631 -47.92 26.39 -17.69
CA LEU A 631 -47.29 25.86 -18.91
C LEU A 631 -45.77 25.85 -18.76
N ASP A 632 -45.14 24.71 -19.09
CA ASP A 632 -43.71 24.50 -18.98
C ASP A 632 -42.91 25.56 -19.75
N TYR A 633 -41.72 25.90 -19.26
CA TYR A 633 -40.89 26.92 -19.91
C TYR A 633 -40.23 26.42 -21.21
N SER A 634 -40.09 25.11 -21.42
CA SER A 634 -39.43 24.52 -22.58
C SER A 634 -40.42 24.02 -23.63
N THR A 635 -41.49 23.34 -23.22
CA THR A 635 -42.49 22.77 -24.15
C THR A 635 -43.74 23.65 -24.28
N GLY A 636 -44.07 24.40 -23.22
CA GLY A 636 -45.35 25.09 -23.07
C GLY A 636 -46.54 24.14 -23.01
N ASP A 637 -46.30 22.87 -22.73
CA ASP A 637 -47.34 21.93 -22.33
C ASP A 637 -47.63 22.10 -20.84
N ILE A 638 -48.80 21.64 -20.44
CA ILE A 638 -49.21 21.72 -19.04
C ILE A 638 -48.35 20.80 -18.18
N LEU A 639 -47.65 21.37 -17.19
CA LEU A 639 -46.99 20.57 -16.18
C LEU A 639 -48.00 20.19 -15.10
N THR A 640 -48.48 18.96 -15.15
CA THR A 640 -49.14 18.33 -14.01
C THR A 640 -48.06 17.92 -13.01
N GLY A 641 -47.52 18.89 -12.27
CA GLY A 641 -46.83 18.53 -11.02
C GLY A 641 -47.87 17.85 -10.13
N TYR A 642 -47.57 16.64 -9.66
CA TYR A 642 -48.37 15.94 -8.65
C TYR A 642 -48.75 16.90 -7.53
N GLY A 643 -50.00 17.39 -7.56
CA GLY A 643 -50.59 18.23 -6.53
C GLY A 643 -49.99 19.63 -6.36
N TYR A 644 -50.84 20.63 -6.59
CA TYR A 644 -50.85 21.91 -5.84
C TYR A 644 -49.74 22.92 -6.15
N ASN A 645 -49.69 23.53 -7.35
CA ASN A 645 -48.92 24.76 -7.58
C ASN A 645 -49.53 25.65 -8.68
N SER A 646 -50.14 26.78 -8.29
CA SER A 646 -50.62 27.84 -9.19
C SER A 646 -49.70 29.06 -9.15
N LYS A 647 -49.60 29.78 -10.27
CA LYS A 647 -48.78 30.99 -10.41
C LYS A 647 -49.57 32.10 -11.06
N PHE A 648 -49.48 33.30 -10.50
CA PHE A 648 -50.15 34.51 -10.96
C PHE A 648 -49.10 35.58 -11.25
N TRP A 649 -48.96 36.00 -12.50
CA TRP A 649 -47.94 36.99 -12.84
C TRP A 649 -48.13 38.32 -12.09
N SER A 650 -47.01 38.93 -11.71
CA SER A 650 -46.96 40.36 -11.41
C SER A 650 -46.56 41.15 -12.66
N SER A 651 -46.79 42.46 -12.64
CA SER A 651 -46.33 43.37 -13.69
C SER A 651 -44.81 43.59 -13.70
N LYS A 652 -44.05 43.03 -12.75
CA LYS A 652 -42.63 43.33 -12.52
C LYS A 652 -41.67 42.23 -12.98
N SER A 653 -40.65 42.64 -13.71
CA SER A 653 -39.49 41.84 -14.06
C SER A 653 -38.53 41.75 -12.87
N SER A 654 -37.93 40.58 -12.64
CA SER A 654 -36.86 40.41 -11.64
C SER A 654 -35.47 40.46 -12.29
N SER A 655 -35.33 39.93 -13.50
CA SER A 655 -34.09 39.92 -14.29
C SER A 655 -34.44 39.73 -15.77
N ASN A 656 -33.43 39.63 -16.63
CA ASN A 656 -33.63 39.41 -18.07
C ASN A 656 -34.42 38.13 -18.38
N THR A 657 -34.26 37.08 -17.57
CA THR A 657 -34.87 35.75 -17.78
C THR A 657 -36.00 35.42 -16.83
N ILE A 658 -36.20 36.24 -15.79
CA ILE A 658 -37.06 35.91 -14.65
C ILE A 658 -38.05 37.04 -14.35
N GLY A 659 -39.32 36.70 -14.18
CA GLY A 659 -40.40 37.61 -13.76
C GLY A 659 -40.89 37.29 -12.35
N TRP A 660 -41.47 38.28 -11.67
CA TRP A 660 -42.12 38.08 -10.38
C TRP A 660 -43.54 37.55 -10.56
N ALA A 661 -43.93 36.56 -9.76
CA ALA A 661 -45.28 36.01 -9.70
C ALA A 661 -45.66 35.68 -8.25
N TYR A 662 -46.94 35.63 -7.96
CA TYR A 662 -47.46 35.07 -6.72
C TYR A 662 -47.71 33.57 -6.92
N LYS A 663 -47.10 32.73 -6.09
CA LYS A 663 -47.20 31.27 -6.16
C LYS A 663 -48.04 30.77 -5.00
N GLY A 664 -48.95 29.84 -5.28
CA GLY A 664 -49.67 29.10 -4.25
C GLY A 664 -49.51 27.60 -4.44
N GLY A 665 -49.15 26.86 -3.38
CA GLY A 665 -49.08 25.40 -3.44
C GLY A 665 -49.69 24.68 -2.23
N SER A 666 -49.48 23.37 -2.09
CA SER A 666 -50.05 22.58 -0.97
C SER A 666 -49.60 23.10 0.38
N ASP A 667 -48.38 23.61 0.44
CA ASP A 667 -47.68 23.87 1.69
C ASP A 667 -47.64 25.35 2.05
N TYR A 668 -47.52 26.26 1.06
CA TYR A 668 -47.43 27.71 1.28
C TYR A 668 -47.81 28.54 0.04
N TRP A 669 -48.25 29.77 0.29
CA TRP A 669 -48.27 30.85 -0.71
C TRP A 669 -47.11 31.82 -0.45
N ASN A 670 -46.52 32.33 -1.53
CA ASN A 670 -45.56 33.43 -1.43
C ASN A 670 -45.33 34.14 -2.78
N PRO A 671 -44.90 35.41 -2.76
CA PRO A 671 -44.28 36.06 -3.90
C PRO A 671 -42.94 35.38 -4.25
N GLY A 672 -42.74 35.04 -5.51
CA GLY A 672 -41.53 34.35 -5.99
C GLY A 672 -41.16 34.72 -7.41
N THR A 673 -40.00 34.24 -7.85
CA THR A 673 -39.45 34.56 -9.17
C THR A 673 -39.46 33.34 -10.08
N PHE A 674 -39.92 33.49 -11.32
CA PHE A 674 -40.10 32.39 -12.26
C PHE A 674 -39.61 32.72 -13.67
N ASN A 675 -39.20 31.69 -14.41
CA ASN A 675 -38.72 31.85 -15.79
C ASN A 675 -39.80 32.50 -16.66
N LYS A 676 -39.45 33.57 -17.38
CA LYS A 676 -40.36 34.36 -18.23
C LYS A 676 -41.03 33.54 -19.34
N ALA A 677 -40.39 32.46 -19.78
CA ALA A 677 -40.96 31.56 -20.78
C ALA A 677 -42.06 30.64 -20.23
N GLN A 678 -42.33 30.60 -18.92
CA GLN A 678 -43.47 29.86 -18.35
C GLN A 678 -44.79 30.54 -18.68
N GLY A 679 -45.83 29.74 -18.95
CA GLY A 679 -47.19 30.25 -19.07
C GLY A 679 -47.89 30.25 -17.72
N ASN A 680 -47.97 31.41 -17.06
CA ASN A 680 -48.68 31.56 -15.79
C ASN A 680 -50.01 32.29 -15.99
N SER A 681 -50.94 32.11 -15.06
CA SER A 681 -52.23 32.79 -15.11
C SER A 681 -52.12 34.23 -14.62
N ILE A 682 -53.21 34.97 -14.84
CA ILE A 682 -53.29 36.40 -14.53
C ILE A 682 -54.56 36.66 -13.70
N ARG A 683 -54.37 37.38 -12.59
CA ARG A 683 -55.43 38.07 -11.86
C ARG A 683 -55.30 39.55 -12.18
N CYS A 684 -56.42 40.19 -12.50
CA CYS A 684 -56.46 41.60 -12.87
C CYS A 684 -57.00 42.45 -11.72
N LEU A 685 -56.44 43.64 -11.57
CA LEU A 685 -56.99 44.67 -10.70
C LEU A 685 -57.23 45.96 -11.49
N LYS A 686 -58.10 46.82 -10.97
CA LYS A 686 -58.44 48.12 -11.51
C LYS A 686 -58.17 49.20 -10.46
N ASP A 687 -57.43 50.22 -10.89
CA ASP A 687 -57.11 51.41 -10.09
C ASP A 687 -58.32 52.34 -9.91
#